data_AF-C1A4X6-F1
#
_entry.id   AF-C1A4X6-F1
#
_cell.length_a   1.000
_cell.length_b   1.000
_cell.length_c   1.000
_cell.angle_alpha   90.00
_cell.angle_beta   90.00
_cell.angle_gamma   90.00
#
_symmetry.space_group_name_H-M   'P 1'
#
loop_
_entity.id
_entity.type
_entity.pdbx_description
1 polymer ?
#
loop_
_entity_poly.entity_id
_entity_poly.type
_entity_poly.pdbx_seq_one_letter_code
_entity_poly.pdbx_strand_id
1 'polypeptide(L)'
;MSISNRSRSAAMREVTHRPVRITTRPDSNGVQQPTSVWFGMNTFGLRDMRAKLPKDVYKKLAASIRLGKKLDSDIAPVVAQVIKEWALSRGVTHFTHWFQPQTGLTAEKHDAFLNFDENKLPMETFTGEQLIQSEPDASSFPSGGLRATWEARGYTAWNPGSPVFISETGGVKYLCIPSVFIGYNGEALDEMTPLLRSSDVLSAATIKLLELMGDTGVLRVNTTLGVEQEFFLIDRAHFALRPDLVMANRSLVGAPPPRGQQLEDHYFGGIPERVQACISEVEHELYKLGVPIVTRHNEVAPSQFEMAPIFEDSDIAVDHNHLTMAVLRKVALRHGLQAIVHEKPFAGINGSGKHCNWSLAITSDNNLDGTNLLKPGKTPHQNLRFLIILAAVLKGVHKHAGLLRAGIATSGNEHRLGANEAPPAIISAFLGKGLTQVIEDIAGGKTSPANAEQAMLKLGVAKLPEVEQDNTDRNRTSPFAFTGAKFEFRAVGGSQSIAFPVMLLQAGVAEAVIELTEALAKEIKTAKSTDDAVLKVVRKAFKETTAVRFEGNNYSDEWVVEAKSRGLLNLRRTPEAMAELKTDSAKALFKGTGILTDVELESRYHVRLERYVKDILIELHTLQQMIDTQVLPASYAYLAQLAGTAGQGAAAGINMQPVVDAANATSKLVAAAQKKRAELAKVITKAEALHDDLDAQAVYLTSTGCDALAEVRETSDALELAIGDEFWPLPRYREMLFPV
;
A
#
# COMPACT_ATOMS: atom_id res chain seq x y z
N MET A 1 -24.71 6.92 37.12
CA MET A 1 -23.86 6.71 35.93
C MET A 1 -22.40 6.61 36.36
N SER A 2 -21.74 5.49 36.03
CA SER A 2 -20.29 5.35 36.18
C SER A 2 -19.56 6.48 35.42
N ILE A 3 -18.32 6.79 35.80
CA ILE A 3 -17.54 7.86 35.15
C ILE A 3 -17.27 7.54 33.67
N SER A 4 -17.10 6.27 33.28
CA SER A 4 -16.81 5.84 31.91
C SER A 4 -17.95 6.12 30.92
N ASN A 5 -19.22 5.92 31.33
CA ASN A 5 -20.37 6.20 30.48
C ASN A 5 -20.52 7.72 30.19
N ARG A 6 -20.06 8.60 31.10
CA ARG A 6 -20.10 10.04 30.86
C ARG A 6 -19.26 10.45 29.66
N SER A 7 -18.10 9.83 29.45
CA SER A 7 -17.20 10.13 28.32
C SER A 7 -17.78 9.65 27.00
N ARG A 8 -18.29 8.40 26.93
CA ARG A 8 -18.96 7.86 25.72
C ARG A 8 -20.21 8.66 25.35
N SER A 9 -21.07 8.96 26.33
CA SER A 9 -22.24 9.81 26.11
C SER A 9 -21.88 11.25 25.70
N ALA A 10 -20.78 11.80 26.22
CA ALA A 10 -20.29 13.12 25.80
C ALA A 10 -19.78 13.11 24.36
N ALA A 11 -19.04 12.08 23.95
CA ALA A 11 -18.60 11.91 22.57
C ALA A 11 -19.78 11.81 21.60
N MET A 12 -20.83 11.04 21.93
CA MET A 12 -22.05 10.97 21.11
C MET A 12 -22.69 12.34 20.93
N ARG A 13 -22.86 13.12 22.02
CA ARG A 13 -23.42 14.48 21.93
C ARG A 13 -22.55 15.41 21.10
N GLU A 14 -21.23 15.31 21.23
CA GLU A 14 -20.30 16.11 20.43
C GLU A 14 -20.45 15.81 18.93
N VAL A 15 -20.52 14.52 18.57
CA VAL A 15 -20.68 14.07 17.18
C VAL A 15 -21.98 14.60 16.57
N THR A 16 -23.10 14.50 17.29
CA THR A 16 -24.42 14.94 16.80
C THR A 16 -24.53 16.46 16.59
N HIS A 17 -23.67 17.25 17.22
CA HIS A 17 -23.70 18.72 17.13
C HIS A 17 -22.55 19.30 16.29
N ARG A 18 -21.71 18.45 15.69
CA ARG A 18 -20.52 18.92 14.99
C ARG A 18 -20.89 19.52 13.64
N PRO A 19 -20.57 20.81 13.38
CA PRO A 19 -20.91 21.45 12.11
C PRO A 19 -20.04 20.92 10.97
N VAL A 20 -20.54 21.05 9.75
CA VAL A 20 -19.76 20.82 8.53
C VAL A 20 -18.73 21.93 8.37
N ARG A 21 -17.46 21.55 8.25
CA ARG A 21 -16.37 22.48 7.92
C ARG A 21 -16.30 22.63 6.40
N ILE A 22 -16.49 23.85 5.89
CA ILE A 22 -16.36 24.14 4.46
C ILE A 22 -15.01 24.82 4.20
N THR A 23 -14.19 24.20 3.36
CA THR A 23 -12.91 24.76 2.93
C THR A 23 -13.14 25.82 1.85
N THR A 24 -12.61 27.01 2.06
CA THR A 24 -12.54 28.06 1.04
C THR A 24 -11.63 27.61 -0.10
N ARG A 25 -12.17 27.62 -1.32
CA ARG A 25 -11.41 27.36 -2.55
C ARG A 25 -10.98 28.69 -3.18
N PRO A 26 -9.90 28.71 -3.99
CA PRO A 26 -9.52 29.90 -4.74
C PRO A 26 -10.71 30.41 -5.58
N ASP A 27 -11.05 31.68 -5.42
CA ASP A 27 -12.07 32.35 -6.21
C ASP A 27 -11.51 33.63 -6.86
N SER A 28 -12.20 34.09 -7.90
CA SER A 28 -12.01 35.43 -8.45
C SER A 28 -13.38 36.06 -8.61
N ASN A 29 -13.58 37.20 -7.94
CA ASN A 29 -14.86 37.92 -7.89
C ASN A 29 -16.04 37.02 -7.46
N GLY A 30 -15.83 36.13 -6.49
CA GLY A 30 -16.87 35.24 -5.96
C GLY A 30 -17.18 34.01 -6.84
N VAL A 31 -16.44 33.80 -7.93
CA VAL A 31 -16.53 32.59 -8.77
C VAL A 31 -15.34 31.68 -8.49
N GLN A 32 -15.60 30.44 -8.10
CA GLN A 32 -14.55 29.45 -7.86
C GLN A 32 -13.71 29.24 -9.14
N GLN A 33 -12.39 29.32 -8.97
CA GLN A 33 -11.44 29.09 -10.05
C GLN A 33 -11.42 27.60 -10.42
N PRO A 34 -11.35 27.25 -11.72
CA PRO A 34 -11.14 25.87 -12.15
C PRO A 34 -9.88 25.27 -11.54
N THR A 35 -9.91 23.99 -11.15
CA THR A 35 -8.76 23.28 -10.57
C THR A 35 -7.50 23.41 -11.43
N SER A 36 -7.64 23.41 -12.76
CA SER A 36 -6.53 23.56 -13.71
C SER A 36 -5.71 24.84 -13.55
N VAL A 37 -6.27 25.89 -12.93
CA VAL A 37 -5.55 27.16 -12.71
C VAL A 37 -4.51 27.04 -11.59
N TRP A 38 -4.78 26.22 -10.57
CA TRP A 38 -3.99 26.10 -9.35
C TRP A 38 -3.49 24.67 -9.08
N PHE A 39 -3.78 23.72 -9.95
CA PHE A 39 -3.23 22.38 -9.90
C PHE A 39 -1.69 22.40 -9.97
N GLY A 40 -1.04 21.66 -9.09
CA GLY A 40 0.40 21.66 -8.95
C GLY A 40 0.96 23.01 -8.49
N MET A 41 0.14 23.94 -8.00
CA MET A 41 0.66 25.26 -7.65
C MET A 41 1.74 25.20 -6.58
N ASN A 42 1.81 24.16 -5.74
CA ASN A 42 2.86 23.95 -4.73
C ASN A 42 4.01 23.06 -5.22
N THR A 43 4.09 22.70 -6.49
CA THR A 43 5.21 21.93 -7.05
C THR A 43 6.04 22.80 -7.98
N PHE A 44 7.34 22.54 -8.02
CA PHE A 44 8.23 23.11 -9.03
C PHE A 44 8.34 22.11 -10.18
N GLY A 45 7.25 21.96 -10.95
CA GLY A 45 7.15 20.98 -12.03
C GLY A 45 7.72 21.47 -13.37
N LEU A 46 7.52 20.68 -14.43
CA LEU A 46 8.03 20.98 -15.79
C LEU A 46 7.63 22.38 -16.30
N ARG A 47 6.43 22.87 -15.94
CA ARG A 47 5.96 24.20 -16.31
C ARG A 47 6.82 25.31 -15.68
N ASP A 48 7.06 25.23 -14.38
CA ASP A 48 7.90 26.20 -13.65
C ASP A 48 9.36 26.09 -14.05
N MET A 49 9.88 24.86 -14.18
CA MET A 49 11.21 24.60 -14.71
C MET A 49 11.41 25.27 -16.07
N ARG A 50 10.47 25.10 -17.01
CA ARG A 50 10.55 25.72 -18.34
C ARG A 50 10.48 27.24 -18.31
N ALA A 51 9.68 27.81 -17.40
CA ALA A 51 9.48 29.25 -17.30
C ALA A 51 10.64 29.96 -16.59
N LYS A 52 11.31 29.30 -15.64
CA LYS A 52 12.27 29.93 -14.72
C LYS A 52 13.72 29.51 -14.93
N LEU A 53 13.99 28.32 -15.48
CA LEU A 53 15.37 27.88 -15.75
C LEU A 53 15.88 28.41 -17.08
N PRO A 54 17.19 28.68 -17.21
CA PRO A 54 17.83 28.89 -18.51
C PRO A 54 17.55 27.73 -19.46
N LYS A 55 17.40 28.02 -20.76
CA LYS A 55 16.97 27.05 -21.78
C LYS A 55 17.81 25.76 -21.80
N ASP A 56 19.13 25.87 -21.68
CA ASP A 56 20.03 24.71 -21.72
C ASP A 56 20.02 23.91 -20.41
N VAL A 57 19.86 24.59 -19.28
CA VAL A 57 19.67 23.96 -17.96
C VAL A 57 18.36 23.16 -17.93
N TYR A 58 17.25 23.77 -18.39
CA TYR A 58 15.96 23.10 -18.53
C TYR A 58 16.05 21.85 -19.39
N LYS A 59 16.67 21.95 -20.58
CA LYS A 59 16.82 20.81 -21.50
C LYS A 59 17.58 19.65 -20.86
N LYS A 60 18.70 19.95 -20.17
CA LYS A 60 19.50 18.94 -19.46
C LYS A 60 18.69 18.27 -18.34
N LEU A 61 18.04 19.06 -17.48
CA LEU A 61 17.23 18.53 -16.37
C LEU A 61 16.05 17.70 -16.88
N ALA A 62 15.29 18.21 -17.85
CA ALA A 62 14.14 17.52 -18.43
C ALA A 62 14.56 16.22 -19.13
N ALA A 63 15.74 16.19 -19.77
CA ALA A 63 16.28 14.95 -20.35
C ALA A 63 16.70 13.94 -19.28
N SER A 64 17.30 14.37 -18.17
CA SER A 64 17.60 13.48 -17.03
C SER A 64 16.34 12.87 -16.44
N ILE A 65 15.27 13.65 -16.28
CA ILE A 65 13.96 13.17 -15.80
C ILE A 65 13.35 12.18 -16.80
N ARG A 66 13.17 12.61 -18.06
CA ARG A 66 12.53 11.79 -19.11
C ARG A 66 13.22 10.45 -19.34
N LEU A 67 14.56 10.41 -19.21
CA LEU A 67 15.36 9.23 -19.52
C LEU A 67 15.88 8.51 -18.27
N GLY A 68 15.54 8.97 -17.07
CA GLY A 68 16.10 8.50 -15.80
C GLY A 68 17.63 8.44 -15.80
N LYS A 69 18.27 9.47 -16.37
CA LYS A 69 19.73 9.59 -16.40
C LYS A 69 20.22 10.34 -15.17
N LYS A 70 21.48 10.08 -14.78
CA LYS A 70 22.17 10.83 -13.73
C LYS A 70 22.04 12.34 -13.97
N LEU A 71 21.77 13.09 -12.91
CA LEU A 71 21.75 14.54 -12.94
C LEU A 71 23.15 15.07 -13.30
N ASP A 72 23.21 16.01 -14.24
CA ASP A 72 24.43 16.74 -14.54
C ASP A 72 24.75 17.69 -13.37
N SER A 73 25.87 17.48 -12.68
CA SER A 73 26.26 18.30 -11.52
C SER A 73 26.45 19.77 -11.87
N ASP A 74 26.80 20.07 -13.13
CA ASP A 74 27.08 21.43 -13.58
C ASP A 74 25.84 22.32 -13.59
N ILE A 75 24.64 21.71 -13.69
CA ILE A 75 23.39 22.47 -13.65
C ILE A 75 22.84 22.67 -12.23
N ALA A 76 23.33 21.93 -11.24
CA ALA A 76 22.75 21.92 -9.90
C ALA A 76 22.81 23.28 -9.17
N PRO A 77 23.90 24.07 -9.23
CA PRO A 77 23.93 25.39 -8.60
C PRO A 77 22.85 26.33 -9.15
N VAL A 78 22.63 26.31 -10.47
CA VAL A 78 21.61 27.13 -11.13
C VAL A 78 20.21 26.66 -10.75
N VAL A 79 19.97 25.34 -10.74
CA VAL A 79 18.68 24.76 -10.35
C VAL A 79 18.36 25.09 -8.88
N ALA A 80 19.33 24.93 -7.97
CA ALA A 80 19.17 25.23 -6.55
C ALA A 80 18.82 26.72 -6.33
N GLN A 81 19.53 27.64 -6.98
CA GLN A 81 19.25 29.07 -6.86
C GLN A 81 17.82 29.41 -7.33
N VAL A 82 17.37 28.86 -8.47
CA VAL A 82 16.01 29.10 -8.98
C VAL A 82 14.94 28.49 -8.08
N ILE A 83 15.17 27.27 -7.54
CA ILE A 83 14.27 26.64 -6.57
C ILE A 83 14.18 27.48 -5.29
N LYS A 84 15.32 27.98 -4.79
CA LYS A 84 15.37 28.87 -3.62
C LYS A 84 14.54 30.11 -3.83
N GLU A 85 14.76 30.83 -4.93
CA GLU A 85 14.00 32.05 -5.24
C GLU A 85 12.50 31.76 -5.38
N TRP A 86 12.13 30.67 -6.03
CA TRP A 86 10.74 30.22 -6.12
C TRP A 86 10.15 29.93 -4.73
N ALA A 87 10.86 29.23 -3.86
CA ALA A 87 10.42 28.91 -2.51
C ALA A 87 10.28 30.17 -1.64
N LEU A 88 11.31 31.02 -1.60
CA LEU A 88 11.33 32.26 -0.82
C LEU A 88 10.21 33.21 -1.26
N SER A 89 9.94 33.32 -2.57
CA SER A 89 8.85 34.16 -3.09
C SER A 89 7.45 33.75 -2.58
N ARG A 90 7.35 32.59 -1.93
CA ARG A 90 6.12 32.01 -1.39
C ARG A 90 6.09 31.93 0.13
N GLY A 91 7.07 32.55 0.80
CA GLY A 91 7.18 32.61 2.25
C GLY A 91 7.73 31.32 2.87
N VAL A 92 8.45 30.50 2.10
CA VAL A 92 9.15 29.32 2.61
C VAL A 92 10.39 29.77 3.39
N THR A 93 10.63 29.19 4.57
CA THR A 93 11.80 29.54 5.39
C THR A 93 12.77 28.38 5.64
N HIS A 94 12.31 27.14 5.44
CA HIS A 94 13.10 25.93 5.62
C HIS A 94 13.03 25.04 4.38
N PHE A 95 13.99 24.13 4.25
CA PHE A 95 13.96 23.03 3.31
C PHE A 95 14.21 21.70 4.02
N THR A 96 13.86 20.61 3.37
CA THR A 96 14.08 19.25 3.86
C THR A 96 14.27 18.28 2.71
N HIS A 97 15.16 17.31 2.89
CA HIS A 97 15.13 16.11 2.07
C HIS A 97 14.01 15.21 2.59
N TRP A 98 13.01 14.97 1.74
CA TRP A 98 11.85 14.16 2.04
C TRP A 98 12.05 12.77 1.45
N PHE A 99 12.13 11.75 2.29
CA PHE A 99 12.48 10.38 1.87
C PHE A 99 11.68 9.32 2.63
N GLN A 100 11.76 8.07 2.17
CA GLN A 100 10.92 6.96 2.65
C GLN A 100 11.78 5.83 3.25
N PRO A 101 12.24 5.95 4.50
CA PRO A 101 12.98 4.87 5.16
C PRO A 101 12.11 3.62 5.35
N GLN A 102 12.73 2.50 5.75
CA GLN A 102 12.05 1.22 6.01
C GLN A 102 11.11 1.21 7.24
N THR A 103 10.53 2.35 7.60
CA THR A 103 9.54 2.49 8.69
C THR A 103 8.10 2.38 8.19
N GLY A 104 7.90 2.46 6.87
CA GLY A 104 6.57 2.56 6.24
C GLY A 104 6.00 3.97 6.18
N LEU A 105 6.73 4.97 6.69
CA LEU A 105 6.36 6.39 6.67
C LEU A 105 7.48 7.21 6.03
N THR A 106 7.18 8.47 5.70
CA THR A 106 8.16 9.44 5.20
C THR A 106 8.90 10.11 6.37
N ALA A 107 10.13 10.57 6.11
CA ALA A 107 10.98 11.26 7.06
C ALA A 107 11.41 12.63 6.54
N GLU A 108 11.62 13.56 7.48
CA GLU A 108 11.99 14.95 7.21
C GLU A 108 12.95 15.44 8.31
N LYS A 109 13.98 16.17 7.91
CA LYS A 109 14.82 17.04 8.77
C LYS A 109 14.80 18.44 8.18
N HIS A 110 14.39 19.43 8.96
CA HIS A 110 14.17 20.79 8.46
C HIS A 110 15.40 21.67 8.73
N ASP A 111 16.03 22.14 7.65
CA ASP A 111 17.16 23.06 7.67
C ASP A 111 16.69 24.44 7.22
N ALA A 112 17.15 25.50 7.88
CA ALA A 112 16.79 26.86 7.52
C ALA A 112 17.55 27.32 6.26
N PHE A 113 16.92 28.16 5.43
CA PHE A 113 17.67 28.88 4.39
C PHE A 113 18.61 29.94 4.99
N LEU A 114 18.33 30.40 6.21
CA LEU A 114 19.14 31.39 6.90
C LEU A 114 20.57 30.90 7.10
N ASN A 115 21.51 31.68 6.61
CA ASN A 115 22.94 31.52 6.78
C ASN A 115 23.57 32.90 7.01
N PHE A 116 24.88 32.94 7.25
CA PHE A 116 25.61 34.17 7.51
C PHE A 116 26.75 34.31 6.51
N ASP A 117 26.90 35.50 5.94
CA ASP A 117 28.05 35.82 5.09
C ASP A 117 29.35 35.93 5.91
N GLU A 118 30.46 36.21 5.22
CA GLU A 118 31.80 36.38 5.85
C GLU A 118 31.84 37.50 6.91
N ASN A 119 30.92 38.47 6.83
CA ASN A 119 30.80 39.59 7.76
C ASN A 119 29.77 39.33 8.87
N LYS A 120 29.22 38.10 8.96
CA LYS A 120 28.16 37.71 9.89
C LYS A 120 26.82 38.43 9.64
N LEU A 121 26.56 38.87 8.42
CA LEU A 121 25.25 39.41 8.03
C LEU A 121 24.33 38.26 7.60
N PRO A 122 23.05 38.26 8.03
CA PRO A 122 22.10 37.20 7.69
C PRO A 122 21.74 37.25 6.20
N MET A 123 21.66 36.08 5.58
CA MET A 123 21.26 35.91 4.19
C MET A 123 20.63 34.53 3.94
N GLU A 124 19.76 34.41 2.93
CA GLU A 124 19.19 33.14 2.52
C GLU A 124 20.06 32.42 1.47
N THR A 125 20.57 31.24 1.83
CA THR A 125 21.41 30.40 0.97
C THR A 125 20.78 29.02 0.75
N PHE A 126 20.93 28.50 -0.47
CA PHE A 126 20.64 27.12 -0.82
C PHE A 126 21.53 26.74 -2.00
N THR A 127 22.49 25.84 -1.76
CA THR A 127 23.53 25.52 -2.74
C THR A 127 23.18 24.30 -3.58
N GLY A 128 23.87 24.11 -4.71
CA GLY A 128 23.75 22.88 -5.51
C GLY A 128 24.12 21.62 -4.72
N GLU A 129 25.08 21.72 -3.80
CA GLU A 129 25.46 20.62 -2.90
C GLU A 129 24.31 20.23 -1.97
N GLN A 130 23.68 21.23 -1.34
CA GLN A 130 22.50 21.03 -0.48
C GLN A 130 21.28 20.53 -1.24
N LEU A 131 21.15 20.83 -2.54
CA LEU A 131 20.10 20.26 -3.38
C LEU A 131 20.36 18.79 -3.71
N ILE A 132 21.59 18.46 -4.12
CA ILE A 132 21.93 17.11 -4.58
C ILE A 132 21.94 16.14 -3.41
N GLN A 133 22.51 16.53 -2.27
CA GLN A 133 22.80 15.62 -1.17
C GLN A 133 22.70 16.28 0.21
N SER A 134 22.19 15.54 1.19
CA SER A 134 22.21 15.94 2.60
C SER A 134 22.50 14.77 3.54
N GLU A 135 22.92 15.07 4.77
CA GLU A 135 23.12 14.13 5.86
C GLU A 135 22.01 14.35 6.91
N PRO A 136 21.02 13.44 6.98
CA PRO A 136 19.82 13.66 7.80
C PRO A 136 19.99 13.37 9.31
N ASP A 137 21.19 13.09 9.83
CA ASP A 137 21.41 12.49 11.17
C ASP A 137 20.40 11.34 11.46
N ALA A 138 20.50 10.30 10.64
CA ALA A 138 19.50 9.25 10.53
C ALA A 138 19.75 8.04 11.45
N SER A 139 20.49 8.21 12.54
CA SER A 139 20.99 7.09 13.38
C SER A 139 19.88 6.21 13.97
N SER A 140 18.68 6.77 14.19
CA SER A 140 17.55 6.07 14.81
C SER A 140 16.67 5.26 13.84
N PHE A 141 16.88 5.36 12.52
CA PHE A 141 16.07 4.57 11.58
C PHE A 141 16.45 3.08 11.59
N PRO A 142 15.47 2.17 11.43
CA PRO A 142 15.75 0.74 11.30
C PRO A 142 16.71 0.47 10.14
N SER A 143 17.78 -0.28 10.42
CA SER A 143 18.78 -0.66 9.43
C SER A 143 18.92 -2.17 9.25
N GLY A 144 18.24 -2.99 10.06
CA GLY A 144 18.33 -4.45 10.00
C GLY A 144 19.76 -4.98 10.10
N GLY A 145 20.61 -4.30 10.89
CA GLY A 145 22.02 -4.66 11.05
C GLY A 145 22.98 -4.07 10.00
N LEU A 146 22.49 -3.34 8.98
CA LEU A 146 23.34 -2.67 7.97
C LEU A 146 24.24 -1.59 8.56
N ARG A 147 23.98 -1.14 9.78
CA ARG A 147 24.75 -0.10 10.45
C ARG A 147 25.17 -0.60 11.82
N ALA A 148 26.45 -0.42 12.14
CA ALA A 148 26.92 -0.62 13.51
C ALA A 148 26.31 0.46 14.42
N THR A 149 26.09 0.15 15.70
CA THR A 149 25.49 1.09 16.67
C THR A 149 26.28 2.39 16.88
N TRP A 150 27.55 2.42 16.47
CA TRP A 150 28.44 3.57 16.56
C TRP A 150 28.85 4.17 15.19
N GLU A 151 28.47 3.53 14.06
CA GLU A 151 28.69 4.03 12.70
C GLU A 151 27.33 4.22 11.99
N ALA A 152 26.79 5.44 12.04
CA ALA A 152 25.40 5.68 11.68
C ALA A 152 25.18 6.60 10.46
N ARG A 153 26.25 7.07 9.81
CA ARG A 153 26.16 8.02 8.70
C ARG A 153 25.36 7.43 7.54
N GLY A 154 24.44 8.21 7.02
CA GLY A 154 23.71 7.94 5.79
C GLY A 154 23.50 9.23 5.02
N TYR A 155 23.23 9.13 3.73
CA TYR A 155 23.07 10.26 2.84
C TYR A 155 21.72 10.22 2.17
N THR A 156 21.10 11.37 2.04
CA THR A 156 19.96 11.57 1.16
C THR A 156 20.45 12.12 -0.16
N ALA A 157 19.85 11.69 -1.27
CA ALA A 157 20.16 12.22 -2.60
C ALA A 157 18.88 12.54 -3.36
N TRP A 158 18.82 13.71 -3.99
CA TRP A 158 17.61 14.15 -4.70
C TRP A 158 17.26 13.21 -5.87
N ASN A 159 15.99 12.78 -5.91
CA ASN A 159 15.40 12.14 -7.08
C ASN A 159 14.72 13.23 -7.95
N PRO A 160 15.33 13.66 -9.07
CA PRO A 160 14.73 14.67 -9.94
C PRO A 160 13.47 14.18 -10.68
N GLY A 161 13.23 12.86 -10.72
CA GLY A 161 12.00 12.27 -11.26
C GLY A 161 10.75 12.78 -10.55
N SER A 162 10.87 13.08 -9.26
CA SER A 162 9.80 13.66 -8.44
C SER A 162 10.05 15.16 -8.21
N PRO A 163 9.09 16.04 -8.56
CA PRO A 163 9.28 17.48 -8.47
C PRO A 163 9.39 17.91 -7.00
N VAL A 164 10.29 18.87 -6.73
CA VAL A 164 10.33 19.51 -5.40
C VAL A 164 9.00 20.23 -5.15
N PHE A 165 8.55 20.22 -3.90
CA PHE A 165 7.23 20.76 -3.54
C PHE A 165 7.26 21.56 -2.25
N ILE A 166 6.25 22.40 -2.03
CA ILE A 166 6.08 23.16 -0.80
C ILE A 166 4.98 22.50 0.03
N SER A 167 5.37 22.04 1.21
CA SER A 167 4.43 21.58 2.23
C SER A 167 3.97 22.78 3.06
N GLU A 168 2.66 22.86 3.32
CA GLU A 168 2.04 23.93 4.11
C GLU A 168 1.33 23.32 5.32
N THR A 169 1.95 23.39 6.50
CA THR A 169 1.44 22.74 7.72
C THR A 169 1.56 23.67 8.93
N GLY A 170 0.49 23.81 9.71
CA GLY A 170 0.54 24.59 10.96
C GLY A 170 0.84 26.09 10.78
N GLY A 171 0.58 26.65 9.59
CA GLY A 171 0.97 28.02 9.25
C GLY A 171 2.42 28.18 8.79
N VAL A 172 3.18 27.09 8.73
CA VAL A 172 4.58 27.05 8.27
C VAL A 172 4.63 26.51 6.84
N LYS A 173 5.55 27.05 6.05
CA LYS A 173 5.87 26.55 4.70
C LYS A 173 7.33 26.15 4.63
N TYR A 174 7.58 24.94 4.12
CA TYR A 174 8.92 24.41 3.93
C TYR A 174 9.02 23.71 2.56
N LEU A 175 10.20 23.77 1.95
CA LEU A 175 10.52 23.12 0.69
C LEU A 175 10.87 21.66 0.95
N CYS A 176 10.19 20.73 0.29
CA CYS A 176 10.50 19.31 0.31
C CYS A 176 11.23 18.92 -0.98
N ILE A 177 12.36 18.23 -0.81
CA ILE A 177 13.20 17.70 -1.88
C ILE A 177 13.05 16.17 -1.87
N PRO A 178 12.24 15.58 -2.77
CA PRO A 178 12.07 14.14 -2.83
C PRO A 178 13.41 13.43 -2.99
N SER A 179 13.77 12.56 -2.07
CA SER A 179 15.11 12.00 -1.99
C SER A 179 15.09 10.51 -1.73
N VAL A 180 16.12 9.85 -2.23
CA VAL A 180 16.49 8.51 -1.76
C VAL A 180 17.34 8.61 -0.50
N PHE A 181 17.40 7.54 0.29
CA PHE A 181 18.25 7.45 1.48
C PHE A 181 19.13 6.20 1.45
N ILE A 182 20.46 6.43 1.47
CA ILE A 182 21.50 5.42 1.28
C ILE A 182 22.51 5.43 2.44
N GLY A 183 23.10 4.27 2.71
CA GLY A 183 24.16 4.07 3.70
C GLY A 183 25.50 4.63 3.23
N TYR A 184 26.47 4.63 4.14
CA TYR A 184 27.82 5.13 3.87
C TYR A 184 28.53 4.40 2.73
N ASN A 185 28.29 3.08 2.55
CA ASN A 185 28.87 2.31 1.45
C ASN A 185 27.91 2.14 0.26
N GLY A 186 26.79 2.90 0.23
CA GLY A 186 25.82 2.90 -0.86
C GLY A 186 24.67 1.89 -0.72
N GLU A 187 24.51 1.27 0.44
CA GLU A 187 23.40 0.36 0.75
C GLU A 187 22.05 1.11 0.77
N ALA A 188 21.00 0.52 0.22
CA ALA A 188 19.66 1.09 0.18
C ALA A 188 18.97 1.00 1.55
N LEU A 189 18.95 2.11 2.30
CA LEU A 189 18.29 2.22 3.60
C LEU A 189 16.80 2.62 3.50
N ASP A 190 16.30 2.79 2.28
CA ASP A 190 14.95 3.25 1.96
C ASP A 190 14.19 2.31 1.02
N GLU A 191 12.92 2.59 0.76
CA GLU A 191 12.12 1.81 -0.18
C GLU A 191 12.21 2.31 -1.63
N MET A 192 12.62 3.57 -1.84
CA MET A 192 12.69 4.19 -3.17
C MET A 192 13.90 3.74 -3.98
N THR A 193 15.09 3.61 -3.37
CA THR A 193 16.30 3.18 -4.10
C THR A 193 16.12 1.82 -4.79
N PRO A 194 15.62 0.76 -4.13
CA PRO A 194 15.38 -0.52 -4.78
C PRO A 194 14.35 -0.45 -5.91
N LEU A 195 13.31 0.39 -5.77
CA LEU A 195 12.30 0.57 -6.81
C LEU A 195 12.88 1.24 -8.07
N LEU A 196 13.73 2.26 -7.89
CA LEU A 196 14.43 2.90 -9.00
C LEU A 196 15.37 1.90 -9.70
N ARG A 197 16.16 1.14 -8.91
CA ARG A 197 17.03 0.08 -9.44
C ARG A 197 16.23 -0.99 -10.21
N SER A 198 15.09 -1.45 -9.69
CA SER A 198 14.25 -2.42 -10.39
C SER A 198 13.65 -1.87 -11.68
N SER A 199 13.26 -0.59 -11.68
CA SER A 199 12.73 0.08 -12.87
C SER A 199 13.81 0.19 -13.97
N ASP A 200 15.04 0.54 -13.61
CA ASP A 200 16.17 0.63 -14.54
C ASP A 200 16.58 -0.75 -15.09
N VAL A 201 16.64 -1.78 -14.25
CA VAL A 201 16.96 -3.16 -14.68
C VAL A 201 15.89 -3.70 -15.62
N LEU A 202 14.61 -3.52 -15.29
CA LEU A 202 13.50 -3.94 -16.14
C LEU A 202 13.49 -3.16 -17.46
N SER A 203 13.76 -1.85 -17.43
CA SER A 203 13.87 -1.01 -18.62
C SER A 203 14.97 -1.52 -19.55
N ALA A 204 16.19 -1.71 -19.03
CA ALA A 204 17.32 -2.19 -19.82
C ALA A 204 17.09 -3.61 -20.40
N ALA A 205 16.50 -4.51 -19.61
CA ALA A 205 16.14 -5.85 -20.08
C ALA A 205 15.11 -5.80 -21.20
N THR A 206 14.08 -4.96 -21.05
CA THR A 206 12.99 -4.83 -22.02
C THR A 206 13.45 -4.15 -23.32
N ILE A 207 14.32 -3.15 -23.25
CA ILE A 207 14.92 -2.53 -24.44
C ILE A 207 15.64 -3.57 -25.29
N LYS A 208 16.49 -4.41 -24.67
CA LYS A 208 17.20 -5.49 -25.37
C LYS A 208 16.26 -6.48 -26.04
N LEU A 209 15.15 -6.82 -25.37
CA LEU A 209 14.11 -7.68 -25.94
C LEU A 209 13.48 -7.04 -27.17
N LEU A 210 13.09 -5.76 -27.08
CA LEU A 210 12.45 -5.01 -28.15
C LEU A 210 13.38 -4.82 -29.36
N GLU A 211 14.65 -4.48 -29.13
CA GLU A 211 15.67 -4.38 -30.17
C GLU A 211 15.83 -5.71 -30.93
N LEU A 212 15.85 -6.82 -30.20
CA LEU A 212 15.94 -8.16 -30.79
C LEU A 212 14.71 -8.54 -31.63
N MET A 213 13.54 -7.97 -31.30
CA MET A 213 12.31 -8.11 -32.09
C MET A 213 12.28 -7.19 -33.32
N GLY A 214 13.14 -6.17 -33.39
CA GLY A 214 13.17 -5.17 -34.46
C GLY A 214 12.55 -3.82 -34.10
N ASP A 215 12.04 -3.66 -32.86
CA ASP A 215 11.57 -2.38 -32.32
C ASP A 215 12.77 -1.53 -31.88
N THR A 216 13.34 -0.76 -32.81
CA THR A 216 14.55 0.05 -32.58
C THR A 216 14.23 1.50 -32.21
N GLY A 217 15.18 2.18 -31.57
CA GLY A 217 15.06 3.59 -31.17
C GLY A 217 14.33 3.80 -29.84
N VAL A 218 14.08 2.73 -29.08
CA VAL A 218 13.57 2.81 -27.71
C VAL A 218 14.66 3.41 -26.80
N LEU A 219 14.31 4.47 -26.07
CA LEU A 219 15.25 5.16 -25.18
C LEU A 219 15.11 4.71 -23.73
N ARG A 220 13.87 4.41 -23.30
CA ARG A 220 13.53 3.93 -21.96
C ARG A 220 12.22 3.15 -22.01
N VAL A 221 12.04 2.17 -21.14
CA VAL A 221 10.74 1.59 -20.83
C VAL A 221 10.39 1.96 -19.40
N ASN A 222 9.35 2.78 -19.23
CA ASN A 222 8.87 3.23 -17.94
C ASN A 222 7.87 2.23 -17.36
N THR A 223 7.93 2.05 -16.05
CA THR A 223 6.90 1.36 -15.27
C THR A 223 5.88 2.39 -14.83
N THR A 224 4.60 2.14 -15.11
CA THR A 224 3.50 3.03 -14.73
C THR A 224 2.65 2.41 -13.63
N LEU A 225 2.08 3.24 -12.77
CA LEU A 225 1.32 2.80 -11.61
C LEU A 225 0.13 3.72 -11.34
N GLY A 226 -1.07 3.15 -11.25
CA GLY A 226 -2.27 3.81 -10.71
C GLY A 226 -2.67 3.16 -9.39
N VAL A 227 -2.85 3.97 -8.34
CA VAL A 227 -2.98 3.46 -6.96
C VAL A 227 -4.36 3.75 -6.40
N GLU A 228 -5.14 2.71 -6.13
CA GLU A 228 -6.46 2.85 -5.49
C GLU A 228 -6.26 2.79 -3.97
N GLN A 229 -6.50 3.90 -3.26
CA GLN A 229 -6.28 4.01 -1.82
C GLN A 229 -7.61 3.90 -1.08
N GLU A 230 -7.83 2.78 -0.40
CA GLU A 230 -8.95 2.63 0.52
C GLU A 230 -8.58 3.08 1.93
N PHE A 231 -9.58 3.55 2.69
CA PHE A 231 -9.43 4.01 4.07
C PHE A 231 -10.78 4.10 4.79
N PHE A 232 -10.75 4.12 6.11
CA PHE A 232 -11.90 4.45 6.94
C PHE A 232 -11.83 5.89 7.46
N LEU A 233 -12.98 6.56 7.56
CA LEU A 233 -13.13 7.82 8.30
C LEU A 233 -14.15 7.65 9.42
N ILE A 234 -13.70 7.76 10.67
CA ILE A 234 -14.57 7.74 11.84
C ILE A 234 -14.46 9.04 12.62
N ASP A 235 -15.45 9.34 13.47
CA ASP A 235 -15.35 10.50 14.36
C ASP A 235 -14.20 10.35 15.37
N ARG A 236 -13.37 11.39 15.44
CA ARG A 236 -12.17 11.42 16.29
C ARG A 236 -12.49 11.26 17.78
N ALA A 237 -13.68 11.73 18.21
CA ALA A 237 -14.14 11.57 19.59
C ALA A 237 -14.30 10.09 19.96
N HIS A 238 -14.84 9.26 19.05
CA HIS A 238 -14.91 7.82 19.26
C HIS A 238 -13.53 7.16 19.18
N PHE A 239 -12.70 7.55 18.20
CA PHE A 239 -11.33 7.03 18.09
C PHE A 239 -10.52 7.24 19.37
N ALA A 240 -10.58 8.44 19.97
CA ALA A 240 -9.85 8.76 21.20
C ALA A 240 -10.30 7.96 22.42
N LEU A 241 -11.54 7.44 22.43
CA LEU A 241 -12.08 6.58 23.48
C LEU A 241 -11.80 5.08 23.23
N ARG A 242 -11.02 4.74 22.20
CA ARG A 242 -10.65 3.38 21.83
C ARG A 242 -9.14 3.20 21.89
N PRO A 243 -8.57 2.85 23.06
CA PRO A 243 -7.13 2.67 23.22
C PRO A 243 -6.52 1.68 22.22
N ASP A 244 -7.27 0.64 21.85
CA ASP A 244 -6.88 -0.29 20.80
C ASP A 244 -6.76 0.37 19.42
N LEU A 245 -7.72 1.21 19.01
CA LEU A 245 -7.58 1.97 17.77
C LEU A 245 -6.40 2.95 17.82
N VAL A 246 -6.13 3.57 18.98
CA VAL A 246 -5.02 4.51 19.14
C VAL A 246 -3.66 3.80 19.08
N MET A 247 -3.51 2.66 19.74
CA MET A 247 -2.22 1.96 19.86
C MET A 247 -1.96 0.99 18.71
N ALA A 248 -2.99 0.34 18.19
CA ALA A 248 -2.87 -0.70 17.17
C ALA A 248 -3.48 -0.33 15.81
N ASN A 249 -4.13 0.83 15.66
CA ASN A 249 -4.89 1.22 14.46
C ASN A 249 -6.03 0.25 14.07
N ARG A 250 -6.38 -0.68 14.96
CA ARG A 250 -7.46 -1.64 14.80
C ARG A 250 -8.13 -1.94 16.12
N SER A 251 -9.36 -2.41 16.03
CA SER A 251 -10.12 -2.87 17.18
C SER A 251 -9.68 -4.28 17.59
N LEU A 252 -9.29 -4.40 18.87
CA LEU A 252 -8.92 -5.67 19.49
C LEU A 252 -10.13 -6.32 20.17
N VAL A 253 -11.12 -5.52 20.57
CA VAL A 253 -12.44 -5.94 21.05
C VAL A 253 -13.54 -5.19 20.31
N GLY A 254 -14.73 -5.76 20.24
CA GLY A 254 -15.90 -5.14 19.61
C GLY A 254 -16.80 -6.18 18.96
N ALA A 255 -17.99 -6.34 19.53
CA ALA A 255 -19.03 -7.20 19.00
C ALA A 255 -19.63 -6.62 17.70
N PRO A 256 -19.97 -7.47 16.71
CA PRO A 256 -20.59 -7.01 15.48
C PRO A 256 -21.98 -6.39 15.76
N PRO A 257 -22.31 -5.26 15.13
CA PRO A 257 -23.63 -4.66 15.25
C PRO A 257 -24.70 -5.51 14.51
N PRO A 258 -26.00 -5.40 14.89
CA PRO A 258 -27.07 -6.10 14.18
C PRO A 258 -27.15 -5.74 12.69
N ARG A 259 -26.90 -4.47 12.35
CA ARG A 259 -26.65 -3.99 10.98
C ARG A 259 -25.16 -3.75 10.82
N GLY A 260 -24.52 -4.55 9.99
CA GLY A 260 -23.16 -4.35 9.48
C GLY A 260 -23.23 -3.96 8.01
N GLN A 261 -22.55 -4.72 7.14
CA GLN A 261 -22.52 -4.47 5.69
C GLN A 261 -23.49 -5.35 4.87
N GLN A 262 -24.35 -6.13 5.53
CA GLN A 262 -25.16 -7.17 4.85
C GLN A 262 -26.19 -6.63 3.84
N LEU A 263 -26.47 -5.31 3.87
CA LEU A 263 -27.40 -4.68 2.95
C LEU A 263 -26.73 -4.23 1.64
N GLU A 264 -25.39 -4.26 1.56
CA GLU A 264 -24.61 -3.80 0.39
C GLU A 264 -24.97 -2.38 -0.09
N ASP A 265 -25.58 -1.57 0.79
CA ASP A 265 -26.19 -0.28 0.49
C ASP A 265 -25.21 0.90 0.57
N HIS A 266 -23.99 0.64 1.05
CA HIS A 266 -22.93 1.63 1.16
C HIS A 266 -22.15 1.81 -0.14
N TYR A 267 -21.94 0.73 -0.91
CA TYR A 267 -21.14 0.79 -2.14
C TYR A 267 -21.83 1.70 -3.18
N PHE A 268 -21.12 2.76 -3.60
CA PHE A 268 -21.68 3.86 -4.41
C PHE A 268 -22.94 4.55 -3.84
N GLY A 269 -23.22 4.40 -2.55
CA GLY A 269 -24.23 5.18 -1.84
C GLY A 269 -23.85 6.67 -1.73
N GLY A 270 -24.74 7.48 -1.16
CA GLY A 270 -24.43 8.89 -0.87
C GLY A 270 -23.32 9.04 0.18
N ILE A 271 -22.34 9.91 -0.06
CA ILE A 271 -21.31 10.24 0.92
C ILE A 271 -21.89 11.22 1.96
N PRO A 272 -21.81 10.95 3.27
CA PRO A 272 -22.30 11.87 4.31
C PRO A 272 -21.64 13.25 4.18
N GLU A 273 -22.40 14.33 4.40
CA GLU A 273 -21.97 15.71 4.11
C GLU A 273 -20.64 16.10 4.79
N ARG A 274 -20.47 15.75 6.09
CA ARG A 274 -19.21 15.99 6.83
C ARG A 274 -18.02 15.25 6.20
N VAL A 275 -18.24 14.03 5.72
CA VAL A 275 -17.20 13.24 5.05
C VAL A 275 -16.90 13.80 3.67
N GLN A 276 -17.93 14.16 2.91
CA GLN A 276 -17.81 14.79 1.61
C GLN A 276 -16.99 16.09 1.67
N ALA A 277 -17.23 16.91 2.69
CA ALA A 277 -16.44 18.11 2.95
C ALA A 277 -14.98 17.80 3.29
N CYS A 278 -14.73 16.77 4.09
CA CYS A 278 -13.38 16.30 4.41
C CYS A 278 -12.63 15.81 3.16
N ILE A 279 -13.22 14.91 2.36
CA ILE A 279 -12.61 14.37 1.14
C ILE A 279 -12.37 15.51 0.12
N SER A 280 -13.30 16.47 0.03
CA SER A 280 -13.13 17.66 -0.81
C SER A 280 -11.92 18.52 -0.39
N GLU A 281 -11.66 18.67 0.92
CA GLU A 281 -10.45 19.37 1.39
C GLU A 281 -9.18 18.54 1.12
N VAL A 282 -9.25 17.21 1.26
CA VAL A 282 -8.13 16.31 0.92
C VAL A 282 -7.74 16.47 -0.54
N GLU A 283 -8.70 16.38 -1.46
CA GLU A 283 -8.47 16.61 -2.89
C GLU A 283 -7.89 17.99 -3.15
N HIS A 284 -8.42 19.04 -2.50
CA HIS A 284 -7.90 20.39 -2.68
C HIS A 284 -6.41 20.51 -2.31
N GLU A 285 -5.99 19.95 -1.18
CA GLU A 285 -4.59 19.98 -0.76
C GLU A 285 -3.71 19.09 -1.65
N LEU A 286 -4.23 17.94 -2.11
CA LEU A 286 -3.54 17.04 -3.04
C LEU A 286 -3.34 17.66 -4.42
N TYR A 287 -4.36 18.35 -4.95
CA TYR A 287 -4.26 19.07 -6.21
C TYR A 287 -3.24 20.20 -6.15
N LYS A 288 -3.11 20.92 -5.02
CA LYS A 288 -2.02 21.90 -4.84
C LYS A 288 -0.65 21.23 -4.98
N LEU A 289 -0.50 20.01 -4.46
CA LEU A 289 0.71 19.19 -4.53
C LEU A 289 0.87 18.45 -5.88
N GLY A 290 -0.02 18.65 -6.84
CA GLY A 290 0.07 18.02 -8.16
C GLY A 290 -0.36 16.55 -8.19
N VAL A 291 -0.98 16.03 -7.13
CA VAL A 291 -1.49 14.65 -7.09
C VAL A 291 -2.83 14.59 -7.85
N PRO A 292 -2.93 13.80 -8.93
CA PRO A 292 -4.05 13.90 -9.87
C PRO A 292 -5.22 12.95 -9.51
N ILE A 293 -5.82 13.13 -8.32
CA ILE A 293 -7.02 12.38 -7.90
C ILE A 293 -8.18 12.60 -8.89
N VAL A 294 -8.75 11.52 -9.43
CA VAL A 294 -9.87 11.58 -10.39
C VAL A 294 -11.11 10.84 -9.93
N THR A 295 -10.96 9.88 -9.04
CA THR A 295 -12.07 9.05 -8.55
C THR A 295 -12.11 9.09 -7.02
N ARG A 296 -13.34 9.16 -6.48
CA ARG A 296 -13.66 8.90 -5.08
C ARG A 296 -15.03 8.25 -4.96
N HIS A 297 -15.23 7.39 -3.97
CA HIS A 297 -16.54 6.83 -3.66
C HIS A 297 -16.58 6.21 -2.26
N ASN A 298 -17.80 5.89 -1.81
CA ASN A 298 -18.00 4.94 -0.72
C ASN A 298 -17.54 3.55 -1.14
N GLU A 299 -16.92 2.85 -0.21
CA GLU A 299 -16.63 1.43 -0.33
C GLU A 299 -17.75 0.57 0.28
N VAL A 300 -17.57 -0.76 0.26
CA VAL A 300 -18.58 -1.73 0.72
C VAL A 300 -18.85 -1.64 2.22
N ALA A 301 -17.81 -1.45 3.05
CA ALA A 301 -18.03 -1.33 4.49
C ALA A 301 -18.54 0.07 4.89
N PRO A 302 -19.36 0.18 5.94
CA PRO A 302 -19.75 1.47 6.49
C PRO A 302 -18.53 2.30 6.90
N SER A 303 -18.55 3.59 6.59
CA SER A 303 -17.44 4.51 6.86
C SER A 303 -16.12 4.15 6.16
N GLN A 304 -16.14 3.29 5.14
CA GLN A 304 -15.03 3.01 4.24
C GLN A 304 -15.18 3.80 2.94
N PHE A 305 -14.07 4.31 2.42
CA PHE A 305 -14.01 5.13 1.22
C PHE A 305 -12.77 4.77 0.40
N GLU A 306 -12.80 5.12 -0.89
CA GLU A 306 -11.67 4.99 -1.80
C GLU A 306 -11.38 6.33 -2.48
N MET A 307 -10.10 6.58 -2.78
CA MET A 307 -9.68 7.56 -3.78
C MET A 307 -8.59 7.01 -4.71
N ALA A 308 -8.64 7.39 -5.98
CA ALA A 308 -7.66 6.94 -6.97
C ALA A 308 -7.19 8.11 -7.88
N PRO A 309 -5.88 8.26 -8.11
CA PRO A 309 -5.34 9.15 -9.13
C PRO A 309 -5.35 8.50 -10.52
N ILE A 310 -5.08 9.30 -11.56
CA ILE A 310 -4.60 8.73 -12.82
C ILE A 310 -3.27 8.00 -12.58
N PHE A 311 -2.92 7.08 -13.48
CA PHE A 311 -1.60 6.44 -13.42
C PHE A 311 -0.49 7.43 -13.73
N GLU A 312 0.67 7.22 -13.12
CA GLU A 312 1.89 8.02 -13.30
C GLU A 312 3.09 7.08 -13.43
N ASP A 313 4.29 7.62 -13.70
CA ASP A 313 5.52 6.84 -13.58
C ASP A 313 5.68 6.35 -12.12
N SER A 314 6.20 5.14 -11.94
CA SER A 314 6.07 4.40 -10.68
C SER A 314 6.69 5.11 -9.48
N ASP A 315 7.79 5.85 -9.66
CA ASP A 315 8.45 6.59 -8.60
C ASP A 315 7.60 7.79 -8.12
N ILE A 316 7.06 8.59 -9.05
CA ILE A 316 6.13 9.69 -8.72
C ILE A 316 4.85 9.13 -8.09
N ALA A 317 4.30 8.03 -8.62
CA ALA A 317 3.09 7.42 -8.08
C ALA A 317 3.25 6.97 -6.62
N VAL A 318 4.43 6.46 -6.25
CA VAL A 318 4.76 6.10 -4.87
C VAL A 318 4.81 7.35 -3.98
N ASP A 319 5.49 8.41 -4.41
CA ASP A 319 5.57 9.67 -3.67
C ASP A 319 4.17 10.27 -3.48
N HIS A 320 3.38 10.33 -4.54
CA HIS A 320 2.00 10.81 -4.53
C HIS A 320 1.09 9.95 -3.64
N ASN A 321 1.29 8.63 -3.55
CA ASN A 321 0.55 7.79 -2.61
C ASN A 321 0.91 8.11 -1.15
N HIS A 322 2.19 8.33 -0.83
CA HIS A 322 2.59 8.77 0.51
C HIS A 322 2.02 10.14 0.87
N LEU A 323 2.03 11.08 -0.07
CA LEU A 323 1.36 12.38 0.09
C LEU A 323 -0.14 12.21 0.31
N THR A 324 -0.79 11.33 -0.44
CA THR A 324 -2.21 10.99 -0.27
C THR A 324 -2.51 10.53 1.15
N MET A 325 -1.76 9.55 1.67
CA MET A 325 -1.93 9.08 3.04
C MET A 325 -1.65 10.16 4.09
N ALA A 326 -0.61 10.98 3.89
CA ALA A 326 -0.23 12.05 4.82
C ALA A 326 -1.28 13.18 4.86
N VAL A 327 -1.73 13.65 3.69
CA VAL A 327 -2.76 14.69 3.56
C VAL A 327 -4.09 14.18 4.11
N LEU A 328 -4.48 12.94 3.80
CA LEU A 328 -5.69 12.32 4.33
C LEU A 328 -5.71 12.35 5.87
N ARG A 329 -4.64 11.86 6.52
CA ARG A 329 -4.52 11.88 7.99
C ARG A 329 -4.61 13.30 8.53
N LYS A 330 -3.88 14.24 7.93
CA LYS A 330 -3.82 15.64 8.38
C LYS A 330 -5.15 16.36 8.25
N VAL A 331 -5.82 16.22 7.11
CA VAL A 331 -7.08 16.91 6.83
C VAL A 331 -8.22 16.31 7.64
N ALA A 332 -8.28 14.97 7.81
CA ALA A 332 -9.29 14.33 8.65
C ALA A 332 -9.35 14.95 10.05
N LEU A 333 -8.18 15.21 10.66
CA LEU A 333 -8.09 15.84 11.99
C LEU A 333 -8.70 17.24 12.03
N ARG A 334 -8.61 18.04 10.94
CA ARG A 334 -9.23 19.37 10.84
C ARG A 334 -10.75 19.31 10.79
N HIS A 335 -11.30 18.19 10.32
CA HIS A 335 -12.74 17.90 10.21
C HIS A 335 -13.29 17.15 11.44
N GLY A 336 -12.48 16.99 12.49
CA GLY A 336 -12.85 16.21 13.68
C GLY A 336 -12.98 14.71 13.39
N LEU A 337 -12.46 14.24 12.27
CA LEU A 337 -12.44 12.85 11.86
C LEU A 337 -11.06 12.24 12.11
N GLN A 338 -11.01 10.92 12.11
CA GLN A 338 -9.78 10.14 12.11
C GLN A 338 -9.77 9.29 10.84
N ALA A 339 -8.73 9.48 10.01
CA ALA A 339 -8.45 8.56 8.91
C ALA A 339 -7.69 7.34 9.44
N ILE A 340 -8.16 6.15 9.08
CA ILE A 340 -7.55 4.87 9.41
C ILE A 340 -7.27 4.13 8.11
N VAL A 341 -5.99 3.91 7.81
CA VAL A 341 -5.52 3.21 6.59
C VAL A 341 -5.09 1.77 6.87
N HIS A 342 -5.24 1.30 8.11
CA HIS A 342 -4.96 -0.08 8.50
C HIS A 342 -5.84 -1.04 7.69
N GLU A 343 -5.30 -2.20 7.31
CA GLU A 343 -5.94 -3.14 6.38
C GLU A 343 -7.21 -3.78 6.95
N LYS A 344 -7.31 -3.91 8.27
CA LYS A 344 -8.47 -4.49 8.96
C LYS A 344 -8.81 -3.77 10.27
N PRO A 345 -9.32 -2.53 10.22
CA PRO A 345 -9.53 -1.75 11.44
C PRO A 345 -10.71 -2.29 12.28
N PHE A 346 -11.71 -2.88 11.64
CA PHE A 346 -12.88 -3.48 12.28
C PHE A 346 -13.08 -4.92 11.81
N ALA A 347 -13.25 -5.85 12.75
CA ALA A 347 -13.55 -7.25 12.42
C ALA A 347 -14.98 -7.42 11.88
N GLY A 348 -15.19 -8.41 11.02
CA GLY A 348 -16.51 -8.79 10.51
C GLY A 348 -17.06 -7.94 9.36
N ILE A 349 -16.32 -6.95 8.86
CA ILE A 349 -16.65 -6.12 7.69
C ILE A 349 -15.48 -6.09 6.69
N ASN A 350 -15.62 -5.50 5.50
CA ASN A 350 -14.54 -5.35 4.51
C ASN A 350 -13.32 -4.63 5.11
N GLY A 351 -12.14 -4.93 4.58
CA GLY A 351 -10.87 -4.30 4.98
C GLY A 351 -10.37 -3.33 3.91
N SER A 352 -9.40 -2.47 4.25
CA SER A 352 -8.80 -1.51 3.32
C SER A 352 -7.66 -2.12 2.49
N GLY A 353 -7.87 -2.22 1.18
CA GLY A 353 -6.84 -2.55 0.19
C GLY A 353 -6.06 -1.33 -0.31
N LYS A 354 -5.01 -1.61 -1.10
CA LYS A 354 -4.35 -0.61 -1.93
C LYS A 354 -4.01 -1.17 -3.31
N HIS A 355 -4.97 -1.19 -4.23
CA HIS A 355 -4.72 -1.85 -5.52
C HIS A 355 -3.67 -1.08 -6.34
N CYS A 356 -2.73 -1.83 -6.89
CA CYS A 356 -1.62 -1.31 -7.67
C CYS A 356 -1.81 -1.68 -9.15
N ASN A 357 -2.32 -0.76 -9.95
CA ASN A 357 -2.53 -0.91 -11.38
C ASN A 357 -1.22 -0.66 -12.14
N TRP A 358 -0.48 -1.72 -12.41
CA TRP A 358 0.88 -1.69 -12.97
C TRP A 358 0.91 -1.97 -14.48
N SER A 359 1.70 -1.19 -15.22
CA SER A 359 1.94 -1.39 -16.66
C SER A 359 3.32 -0.89 -17.12
N LEU A 360 3.61 -1.04 -18.42
CA LEU A 360 4.89 -0.68 -19.05
C LEU A 360 4.65 0.19 -20.28
N ALA A 361 5.36 1.31 -20.39
CA ALA A 361 5.25 2.26 -21.50
C ALA A 361 6.62 2.59 -22.13
N ILE A 362 6.67 2.67 -23.45
CA ILE A 362 7.89 3.05 -24.19
C ILE A 362 8.06 4.57 -24.20
N THR A 363 9.28 5.03 -23.91
CA THR A 363 9.76 6.36 -24.29
C THR A 363 10.70 6.25 -25.49
N SER A 364 10.41 6.97 -26.57
CA SER A 364 11.26 7.04 -27.77
C SER A 364 11.14 8.39 -28.49
N ASP A 365 11.93 8.60 -29.54
CA ASP A 365 11.79 9.78 -30.43
C ASP A 365 11.12 9.41 -31.76
N ASN A 366 10.44 8.26 -31.82
CA ASN A 366 9.73 7.76 -33.00
C ASN A 366 8.28 7.37 -32.67
N ASN A 367 7.61 6.65 -33.57
CA ASN A 367 6.21 6.23 -33.41
C ASN A 367 5.96 5.22 -32.28
N LEU A 368 7.02 4.73 -31.60
CA LEU A 368 6.89 3.88 -30.43
C LEU A 368 6.62 4.67 -29.15
N ASP A 369 6.84 5.99 -29.12
CA ASP A 369 6.70 6.81 -27.91
C ASP A 369 5.27 6.72 -27.37
N GLY A 370 5.13 6.48 -26.07
CA GLY A 370 3.85 6.27 -25.39
C GLY A 370 3.21 4.90 -25.62
N THR A 371 3.85 3.97 -26.33
CA THR A 371 3.29 2.62 -26.55
C THR A 371 3.22 1.85 -25.23
N ASN A 372 2.00 1.43 -24.85
CA ASN A 372 1.79 0.50 -23.74
C ASN A 372 2.08 -0.94 -24.18
N LEU A 373 3.03 -1.60 -23.52
CA LEU A 373 3.50 -2.95 -23.83
C LEU A 373 2.55 -4.07 -23.36
N LEU A 374 1.60 -3.75 -22.48
CA LEU A 374 0.53 -4.64 -22.01
C LEU A 374 -0.80 -4.38 -22.69
N LYS A 375 -0.83 -3.57 -23.75
CA LYS A 375 -2.00 -3.39 -24.60
C LYS A 375 -1.83 -4.18 -25.91
N PRO A 376 -2.80 -5.03 -26.31
CA PRO A 376 -2.81 -5.64 -27.63
C PRO A 376 -2.73 -4.58 -28.74
N GLY A 377 -2.09 -4.93 -29.85
CA GLY A 377 -1.90 -4.03 -30.99
C GLY A 377 -2.79 -4.35 -32.18
N LYS A 378 -2.63 -3.56 -33.24
CA LYS A 378 -3.40 -3.69 -34.49
C LYS A 378 -2.70 -4.57 -35.52
N THR A 379 -1.37 -4.71 -35.43
CA THR A 379 -0.59 -5.53 -36.35
C THR A 379 -0.16 -6.85 -35.70
N PRO A 380 0.13 -7.91 -36.50
CA PRO A 380 0.68 -9.16 -35.98
C PRO A 380 1.92 -8.96 -35.10
N HIS A 381 2.86 -8.12 -35.55
CA HIS A 381 4.08 -7.80 -34.81
C HIS A 381 3.81 -7.15 -33.45
N GLN A 382 2.91 -6.16 -33.39
CA GLN A 382 2.53 -5.53 -32.11
C GLN A 382 1.86 -6.52 -31.15
N ASN A 383 1.07 -7.46 -31.68
CA ASN A 383 0.45 -8.52 -30.89
C ASN A 383 1.47 -9.54 -30.37
N LEU A 384 2.50 -9.88 -31.15
CA LEU A 384 3.60 -10.71 -30.67
C LEU A 384 4.39 -10.02 -29.56
N ARG A 385 4.63 -8.71 -29.67
CA ARG A 385 5.21 -7.90 -28.59
C ARG A 385 4.37 -7.95 -27.33
N PHE A 386 3.07 -7.73 -27.43
CA PHE A 386 2.16 -7.88 -26.29
C PHE A 386 2.26 -9.28 -25.67
N LEU A 387 2.22 -10.34 -26.47
CA LEU A 387 2.23 -11.72 -25.98
C LEU A 387 3.55 -12.11 -25.28
N ILE A 388 4.70 -11.66 -25.77
CA ILE A 388 5.98 -11.97 -25.10
C ILE A 388 6.15 -11.20 -23.80
N ILE A 389 5.67 -9.95 -23.72
CA ILE A 389 5.66 -9.18 -22.47
C ILE A 389 4.68 -9.81 -21.48
N LEU A 390 3.48 -10.20 -21.93
CA LEU A 390 2.51 -10.93 -21.11
C LEU A 390 3.08 -12.25 -20.57
N ALA A 391 3.79 -13.00 -21.42
CA ALA A 391 4.49 -14.22 -21.03
C ALA A 391 5.58 -13.95 -19.98
N ALA A 392 6.34 -12.86 -20.12
CA ALA A 392 7.33 -12.44 -19.14
C ALA A 392 6.69 -12.12 -17.79
N VAL A 393 5.60 -11.36 -17.78
CA VAL A 393 4.88 -11.02 -16.54
C VAL A 393 4.37 -12.28 -15.84
N LEU A 394 3.68 -13.16 -16.55
CA LEU A 394 3.17 -14.41 -15.99
C LEU A 394 4.30 -15.31 -15.47
N LYS A 395 5.43 -15.34 -16.18
CA LYS A 395 6.61 -16.12 -15.78
C LYS A 395 7.27 -15.57 -14.52
N GLY A 396 7.42 -14.26 -14.41
CA GLY A 396 7.91 -13.59 -13.21
C GLY A 396 7.02 -13.87 -12.00
N VAL A 397 5.70 -13.71 -12.16
CA VAL A 397 4.71 -13.98 -11.09
C VAL A 397 4.71 -15.46 -10.69
N HIS A 398 4.78 -16.39 -11.64
CA HIS A 398 4.83 -17.82 -11.36
C HIS A 398 6.08 -18.22 -10.57
N LYS A 399 7.27 -17.80 -11.06
CA LYS A 399 8.56 -18.19 -10.48
C LYS A 399 8.78 -17.60 -9.09
N HIS A 400 8.24 -16.39 -8.86
CA HIS A 400 8.48 -15.61 -7.65
C HIS A 400 7.20 -15.35 -6.84
N ALA A 401 6.21 -16.25 -6.93
CA ALA A 401 4.95 -16.16 -6.18
C ALA A 401 5.17 -16.00 -4.66
N GLY A 402 6.12 -16.73 -4.09
CA GLY A 402 6.51 -16.63 -2.68
C GLY A 402 7.04 -15.24 -2.32
N LEU A 403 7.92 -14.67 -3.15
CA LEU A 403 8.43 -13.31 -2.97
C LEU A 403 7.32 -12.26 -3.08
N LEU A 404 6.41 -12.37 -4.04
CA LEU A 404 5.28 -11.45 -4.16
C LEU A 404 4.38 -11.51 -2.91
N ARG A 405 4.18 -12.71 -2.36
CA ARG A 405 3.46 -12.90 -1.10
C ARG A 405 4.21 -12.30 0.09
N ALA A 406 5.54 -12.41 0.14
CA ALA A 406 6.39 -11.74 1.13
C ALA A 406 6.36 -10.20 1.00
N GLY A 407 6.25 -9.71 -0.25
CA GLY A 407 6.12 -8.31 -0.60
C GLY A 407 5.01 -7.63 0.16
N ILE A 408 3.84 -8.28 0.22
CA ILE A 408 2.60 -7.81 0.83
C ILE A 408 2.36 -8.33 2.26
N ALA A 409 3.34 -9.00 2.86
CA ALA A 409 3.24 -9.54 4.21
C ALA A 409 3.45 -8.43 5.26
N THR A 410 2.40 -8.08 5.99
CA THR A 410 2.42 -7.16 7.14
C THR A 410 1.48 -7.69 8.22
N SER A 411 1.68 -7.27 9.48
CA SER A 411 0.79 -7.58 10.61
C SER A 411 -0.67 -7.27 10.27
N GLY A 412 -0.96 -6.07 9.75
CA GLY A 412 -2.30 -5.66 9.35
C GLY A 412 -2.89 -6.47 8.19
N ASN A 413 -2.11 -6.73 7.13
CA ASN A 413 -2.61 -7.40 5.93
C ASN A 413 -2.90 -8.90 6.16
N GLU A 414 -2.26 -9.54 7.14
CA GLU A 414 -2.60 -10.92 7.57
C GLU A 414 -4.09 -11.06 7.93
N HIS A 415 -4.68 -10.02 8.51
CA HIS A 415 -6.09 -10.03 8.91
C HIS A 415 -7.07 -9.68 7.78
N ARG A 416 -6.55 -9.20 6.65
CA ARG A 416 -7.35 -8.79 5.49
C ARG A 416 -7.45 -9.91 4.47
N LEU A 417 -6.34 -10.56 4.12
CA LEU A 417 -6.27 -11.52 3.02
C LEU A 417 -7.18 -12.74 3.23
N GLY A 418 -7.89 -13.14 2.17
CA GLY A 418 -8.72 -14.35 2.13
C GLY A 418 -10.15 -14.19 2.63
N ALA A 419 -10.62 -12.96 2.83
CA ALA A 419 -12.00 -12.68 3.25
C ALA A 419 -12.50 -11.34 2.69
N ASN A 420 -13.82 -11.21 2.54
CA ASN A 420 -14.51 -9.94 2.26
C ASN A 420 -13.85 -9.11 1.13
N GLU A 421 -13.81 -9.67 -0.08
CA GLU A 421 -13.24 -9.09 -1.31
C GLU A 421 -11.71 -8.92 -1.36
N ALA A 422 -10.99 -9.17 -0.26
CA ALA A 422 -9.53 -9.24 -0.30
C ALA A 422 -9.04 -10.62 -0.79
N PRO A 423 -8.06 -10.69 -1.71
CA PRO A 423 -7.59 -11.96 -2.26
C PRO A 423 -6.95 -12.86 -1.19
N PRO A 424 -6.93 -14.20 -1.38
CA PRO A 424 -6.24 -15.10 -0.45
C PRO A 424 -4.71 -14.98 -0.56
N ALA A 425 -4.00 -15.66 0.34
CA ALA A 425 -2.55 -15.72 0.38
C ALA A 425 -1.88 -16.49 -0.78
N ILE A 426 -2.66 -17.06 -1.70
CA ILE A 426 -2.19 -17.81 -2.86
C ILE A 426 -2.05 -16.83 -4.02
N ILE A 427 -0.82 -16.57 -4.47
CA ILE A 427 -0.59 -15.69 -5.62
C ILE A 427 -0.93 -16.43 -6.93
N SER A 428 -1.94 -15.93 -7.63
CA SER A 428 -2.44 -16.43 -8.91
C SER A 428 -2.76 -15.27 -9.87
N ALA A 429 -2.70 -15.53 -11.16
CA ALA A 429 -2.98 -14.55 -12.20
C ALA A 429 -4.34 -14.81 -12.87
N PHE A 430 -5.21 -13.81 -12.87
CA PHE A 430 -6.46 -13.80 -13.64
C PHE A 430 -6.26 -13.07 -14.97
N LEU A 431 -6.72 -13.65 -16.09
CA LEU A 431 -6.55 -13.06 -17.41
C LEU A 431 -7.88 -12.78 -18.12
N GLY A 432 -8.94 -13.47 -17.71
CA GLY A 432 -10.23 -13.45 -18.38
C GLY A 432 -10.31 -14.49 -19.49
N LYS A 433 -11.52 -15.02 -19.68
CA LYS A 433 -11.81 -16.13 -20.62
C LYS A 433 -11.23 -15.94 -22.01
N GLY A 434 -11.36 -14.74 -22.59
CA GLY A 434 -10.89 -14.45 -23.94
C GLY A 434 -9.37 -14.58 -24.08
N LEU A 435 -8.61 -13.92 -23.21
CA LEU A 435 -7.15 -13.96 -23.23
C LEU A 435 -6.63 -15.34 -22.80
N THR A 436 -7.28 -15.99 -21.83
CA THR A 436 -6.96 -17.37 -21.43
C THR A 436 -7.10 -18.35 -22.59
N GLN A 437 -8.19 -18.27 -23.38
CA GLN A 437 -8.36 -19.14 -24.55
C GLN A 437 -7.27 -18.93 -25.60
N VAL A 438 -6.90 -17.67 -25.89
CA VAL A 438 -5.80 -17.33 -26.82
C VAL A 438 -4.49 -17.98 -26.36
N ILE A 439 -4.18 -17.87 -25.07
CA ILE A 439 -2.97 -18.43 -24.47
C ILE A 439 -2.98 -19.96 -24.53
N GLU A 440 -4.11 -20.59 -24.20
CA GLU A 440 -4.27 -22.05 -24.27
C GLU A 440 -4.13 -22.58 -25.70
N ASP A 441 -4.65 -21.86 -26.69
CA ASP A 441 -4.52 -22.24 -28.10
C ASP A 441 -3.08 -22.14 -28.59
N ILE A 442 -2.34 -21.10 -28.17
CA ILE A 442 -0.91 -20.94 -28.44
C ILE A 442 -0.12 -22.07 -27.77
N ALA A 443 -0.37 -22.32 -26.48
CA ALA A 443 0.30 -23.35 -25.69
C ALA A 443 0.03 -24.76 -26.26
N GLY A 444 -1.22 -25.06 -26.59
CA GLY A 444 -1.65 -26.33 -27.18
C GLY A 444 -1.23 -26.52 -28.65
N GLY A 445 -0.72 -25.48 -29.31
CA GLY A 445 -0.29 -25.56 -30.71
C GLY A 445 -1.44 -25.65 -31.72
N LYS A 446 -2.67 -25.29 -31.33
CA LYS A 446 -3.87 -25.27 -32.20
C LYS A 446 -3.80 -24.20 -33.30
N THR A 447 -2.80 -23.32 -33.21
CA THR A 447 -2.33 -22.48 -34.30
C THR A 447 -1.41 -23.31 -35.20
N SER A 448 -1.99 -24.09 -36.12
CA SER A 448 -1.27 -24.73 -37.23
C SER A 448 -1.28 -23.95 -38.57
N PRO A 449 -1.07 -22.61 -38.63
CA PRO A 449 -0.81 -21.98 -39.92
C PRO A 449 0.67 -22.04 -40.30
N ALA A 450 0.98 -21.67 -41.55
CA ALA A 450 2.31 -21.77 -42.14
C ALA A 450 3.34 -20.78 -41.54
N ASN A 451 2.88 -19.70 -40.86
CA ASN A 451 3.70 -18.65 -40.24
C ASN A 451 2.94 -17.87 -39.12
N ALA A 452 3.66 -17.03 -38.36
CA ALA A 452 3.13 -16.26 -37.23
C ALA A 452 2.00 -15.26 -37.57
N GLU A 453 2.03 -14.62 -38.74
CA GLU A 453 0.99 -13.67 -39.17
C GLU A 453 -0.39 -14.34 -39.25
N GLN A 454 -0.46 -15.49 -39.93
CA GLN A 454 -1.68 -16.28 -40.02
C GLN A 454 -2.14 -16.80 -38.65
N ALA A 455 -1.20 -17.06 -37.71
CA ALA A 455 -1.53 -17.43 -36.34
C ALA A 455 -2.22 -16.28 -35.61
N MET A 456 -1.68 -15.06 -35.71
CA MET A 456 -2.28 -13.88 -35.08
C MET A 456 -3.67 -13.56 -35.65
N LEU A 457 -3.86 -13.71 -36.97
CA LEU A 457 -5.17 -13.54 -37.62
C LEU A 457 -6.20 -14.56 -37.11
N LYS A 458 -5.80 -15.84 -36.99
CA LYS A 458 -6.69 -16.92 -36.52
C LYS A 458 -7.02 -16.80 -35.03
N LEU A 459 -6.04 -16.42 -34.21
CA LEU A 459 -6.23 -16.21 -32.77
C LEU A 459 -7.12 -15.02 -32.46
N GLY A 460 -7.33 -14.11 -33.42
CA GLY A 460 -8.17 -12.94 -33.20
C GLY A 460 -7.62 -12.01 -32.12
N VAL A 461 -6.31 -11.95 -31.91
CA VAL A 461 -5.69 -11.08 -30.88
C VAL A 461 -6.06 -9.61 -31.13
N ALA A 462 -6.14 -9.20 -32.40
CA ALA A 462 -6.64 -7.88 -32.81
C ALA A 462 -8.15 -7.66 -32.58
N LYS A 463 -8.91 -8.73 -32.30
CA LYS A 463 -10.33 -8.70 -31.90
C LYS A 463 -10.49 -8.75 -30.38
N LEU A 464 -9.41 -8.83 -29.60
CA LEU A 464 -9.47 -8.57 -28.16
C LEU A 464 -10.01 -7.14 -28.01
N PRO A 465 -11.16 -6.92 -27.36
CA PRO A 465 -11.88 -5.65 -27.43
C PRO A 465 -11.00 -4.47 -26.99
N GLU A 466 -10.93 -3.40 -27.79
CA GLU A 466 -10.18 -2.19 -27.40
C GLU A 466 -10.85 -1.45 -26.24
N VAL A 467 -12.19 -1.48 -26.12
CA VAL A 467 -13.05 -1.07 -24.99
C VAL A 467 -14.53 -1.41 -25.40
N GLU A 468 -15.38 -1.76 -24.42
CA GLU A 468 -16.85 -1.99 -24.46
C GLU A 468 -17.41 -3.38 -24.84
N GLN A 469 -17.35 -4.28 -23.86
CA GLN A 469 -18.48 -4.90 -23.13
C GLN A 469 -17.76 -5.82 -22.14
N ASP A 470 -17.93 -5.64 -20.82
CA ASP A 470 -17.24 -6.43 -19.78
C ASP A 470 -17.51 -7.93 -19.96
N ASN A 471 -16.78 -8.59 -20.86
CA ASN A 471 -16.83 -10.03 -21.12
C ASN A 471 -16.02 -10.83 -20.08
N THR A 472 -15.50 -10.13 -19.07
CA THR A 472 -14.93 -10.70 -17.86
C THR A 472 -15.73 -10.17 -16.69
N ASP A 473 -16.56 -11.01 -16.09
CA ASP A 473 -16.99 -10.78 -14.71
C ASP A 473 -15.69 -10.57 -13.91
N ARG A 474 -15.53 -9.38 -13.31
CA ARG A 474 -14.29 -8.99 -12.65
C ARG A 474 -14.10 -9.95 -11.49
N ASN A 475 -13.18 -10.90 -11.62
CA ASN A 475 -12.88 -11.80 -10.51
C ASN A 475 -12.17 -11.01 -9.40
N ARG A 476 -12.95 -10.36 -8.53
CA ARG A 476 -12.48 -9.49 -7.43
C ARG A 476 -11.59 -10.24 -6.43
N THR A 477 -11.72 -11.57 -6.39
CA THR A 477 -10.98 -12.45 -5.46
C THR A 477 -9.55 -12.74 -5.92
N SER A 478 -9.17 -12.38 -7.16
CA SER A 478 -7.82 -12.63 -7.67
C SER A 478 -6.80 -11.64 -7.11
N PRO A 479 -5.61 -12.10 -6.67
CA PRO A 479 -4.56 -11.23 -6.18
C PRO A 479 -3.88 -10.43 -7.29
N PHE A 480 -3.83 -10.94 -8.52
CA PHE A 480 -3.16 -10.29 -9.65
C PHE A 480 -3.98 -10.47 -10.92
N ALA A 481 -4.64 -9.41 -11.39
CA ALA A 481 -5.63 -9.51 -12.46
C ALA A 481 -5.27 -8.65 -13.67
N PHE A 482 -5.29 -9.21 -14.87
CA PHE A 482 -5.18 -8.44 -16.10
C PHE A 482 -6.50 -7.72 -16.37
N THR A 483 -6.46 -6.39 -16.47
CA THR A 483 -7.65 -5.54 -16.65
C THR A 483 -7.62 -4.80 -18.00
N GLY A 484 -7.20 -5.50 -19.05
CA GLY A 484 -7.28 -5.08 -20.45
C GLY A 484 -6.01 -4.43 -21.03
N ALA A 485 -5.28 -3.64 -20.23
CA ALA A 485 -4.04 -2.98 -20.67
C ALA A 485 -2.98 -2.84 -19.56
N LYS A 486 -3.21 -3.51 -18.43
CA LYS A 486 -2.44 -3.40 -17.19
C LYS A 486 -2.76 -4.61 -16.31
N PHE A 487 -1.91 -4.85 -15.31
CA PHE A 487 -2.22 -5.79 -14.23
C PHE A 487 -2.54 -5.03 -12.96
N GLU A 488 -3.57 -5.47 -12.25
CA GLU A 488 -3.99 -4.94 -10.97
C GLU A 488 -3.51 -5.88 -9.86
N PHE A 489 -2.57 -5.43 -9.05
CA PHE A 489 -2.06 -6.16 -7.89
C PHE A 489 -2.88 -5.79 -6.64
N ARG A 490 -3.88 -6.62 -6.32
CA ARG A 490 -4.89 -6.35 -5.27
C ARG A 490 -4.47 -6.76 -3.86
N ALA A 491 -3.43 -7.58 -3.75
CA ALA A 491 -2.98 -8.13 -2.47
C ALA A 491 -2.25 -7.09 -1.58
N VAL A 492 -1.89 -5.93 -2.10
CA VAL A 492 -1.16 -4.88 -1.37
C VAL A 492 -2.04 -4.25 -0.28
N GLY A 493 -1.45 -4.02 0.91
CA GLY A 493 -2.17 -3.50 2.08
C GLY A 493 -2.41 -1.97 2.05
N GLY A 494 -3.55 -1.54 2.61
CA GLY A 494 -3.98 -0.14 2.74
C GLY A 494 -2.97 0.80 3.40
N SER A 495 -2.16 0.32 4.34
CA SER A 495 -1.18 1.12 5.08
C SER A 495 0.25 1.03 4.51
N GLN A 496 0.49 0.02 3.66
CA GLN A 496 1.82 -0.37 3.22
C GLN A 496 2.42 0.58 2.16
N SER A 497 3.73 0.85 2.21
CA SER A 497 4.43 1.47 1.07
C SER A 497 4.35 0.55 -0.15
N ILE A 498 3.93 1.08 -1.30
CA ILE A 498 3.79 0.29 -2.53
C ILE A 498 5.12 0.04 -3.24
N ALA A 499 6.18 0.78 -2.86
CA ALA A 499 7.49 0.65 -3.49
C ALA A 499 8.05 -0.77 -3.39
N PHE A 500 7.96 -1.40 -2.21
CA PHE A 500 8.51 -2.74 -2.02
C PHE A 500 7.75 -3.84 -2.78
N PRO A 501 6.41 -3.98 -2.67
CA PRO A 501 5.68 -4.95 -3.49
C PRO A 501 5.89 -4.77 -4.99
N VAL A 502 5.92 -3.52 -5.46
CA VAL A 502 6.12 -3.21 -6.89
C VAL A 502 7.56 -3.49 -7.31
N MET A 503 8.56 -3.21 -6.48
CA MET A 503 9.96 -3.56 -6.73
C MET A 503 10.14 -5.08 -6.91
N LEU A 504 9.53 -5.90 -6.04
CA LEU A 504 9.59 -7.36 -6.17
C LEU A 504 8.91 -7.85 -7.46
N LEU A 505 7.77 -7.27 -7.83
CA LEU A 505 7.12 -7.54 -9.11
C LEU A 505 8.05 -7.21 -10.28
N GLN A 506 8.61 -6.01 -10.30
CA GLN A 506 9.51 -5.57 -11.36
C GLN A 506 10.77 -6.45 -11.44
N ALA A 507 11.36 -6.84 -10.31
CA ALA A 507 12.51 -7.73 -10.27
C ALA A 507 12.21 -9.10 -10.89
N GLY A 508 11.09 -9.73 -10.48
CA GLY A 508 10.67 -11.01 -11.04
C GLY A 508 10.34 -10.94 -12.54
N VAL A 509 9.71 -9.85 -12.99
CA VAL A 509 9.44 -9.63 -14.41
C VAL A 509 10.74 -9.37 -15.18
N ALA A 510 11.69 -8.62 -14.62
CA ALA A 510 12.96 -8.32 -15.28
C ALA A 510 13.77 -9.60 -15.52
N GLU A 511 13.85 -10.49 -14.53
CA GLU A 511 14.49 -11.80 -14.71
C GLU A 511 13.81 -12.62 -15.81
N ALA A 512 12.47 -12.65 -15.82
CA ALA A 512 11.73 -13.34 -16.87
C ALA A 512 11.97 -12.73 -18.27
N VAL A 513 12.05 -11.40 -18.39
CA VAL A 513 12.40 -10.72 -19.65
C VAL A 513 13.81 -11.11 -20.10
N ILE A 514 14.79 -11.15 -19.19
CA ILE A 514 16.16 -11.57 -19.50
C ILE A 514 16.17 -13.01 -20.03
N GLU A 515 15.53 -13.95 -19.33
CA GLU A 515 15.45 -15.35 -19.76
C GLU A 515 14.77 -15.51 -21.13
N LEU A 516 13.68 -14.78 -21.38
CA LEU A 516 12.98 -14.84 -22.67
C LEU A 516 13.78 -14.18 -23.79
N THR A 517 14.54 -13.13 -23.50
CA THR A 517 15.46 -12.49 -24.46
C THR A 517 16.54 -13.47 -24.88
N GLU A 518 17.16 -14.19 -23.92
CA GLU A 518 18.16 -15.22 -24.22
C GLU A 518 17.57 -16.39 -25.02
N ALA A 519 16.37 -16.83 -24.68
CA ALA A 519 15.66 -17.86 -25.42
C ALA A 519 15.36 -17.41 -26.86
N LEU A 520 14.89 -16.18 -27.04
CA LEU A 520 14.63 -15.60 -28.35
C LEU A 520 15.90 -15.46 -29.20
N ALA A 521 17.01 -15.01 -28.60
CA ALA A 521 18.28 -14.86 -29.29
C ALA A 521 18.83 -16.20 -29.81
N LYS A 522 18.58 -17.29 -29.08
CA LYS A 522 18.91 -18.65 -29.55
C LYS A 522 17.99 -19.07 -30.69
N GLU A 523 16.71 -18.74 -30.59
CA GLU A 523 15.71 -19.26 -31.51
C GLU A 523 15.65 -18.55 -32.86
N ILE A 524 15.98 -17.25 -32.90
CA ILE A 524 16.13 -16.47 -34.14
C ILE A 524 17.17 -17.11 -35.08
N LYS A 525 18.17 -17.83 -34.57
CA LYS A 525 19.20 -18.48 -35.40
C LYS A 525 18.67 -19.62 -36.27
N THR A 526 17.53 -20.22 -35.89
CA THR A 526 16.98 -21.41 -36.56
C THR A 526 15.56 -21.21 -37.08
N ALA A 527 14.86 -20.18 -36.59
CA ALA A 527 13.51 -19.84 -37.04
C ALA A 527 13.52 -19.22 -38.45
N LYS A 528 12.37 -19.29 -39.14
CA LYS A 528 12.20 -18.70 -40.47
C LYS A 528 12.14 -17.16 -40.43
N SER A 529 11.62 -16.61 -39.33
CA SER A 529 11.51 -15.18 -39.08
C SER A 529 11.61 -14.89 -37.58
N THR A 530 11.91 -13.65 -37.22
CA THR A 530 11.90 -13.20 -35.81
C THR A 530 10.53 -13.43 -35.17
N ASP A 531 9.44 -13.12 -35.89
CA ASP A 531 8.08 -13.31 -35.40
C ASP A 531 7.75 -14.80 -35.12
N ASP A 532 8.24 -15.73 -35.95
CA ASP A 532 8.10 -17.17 -35.72
C ASP A 532 8.92 -17.63 -34.49
N ALA A 533 10.11 -17.05 -34.28
CA ALA A 533 10.93 -17.31 -33.10
C ALA A 533 10.22 -16.84 -31.82
N VAL A 534 9.66 -15.62 -31.83
CA VAL A 534 8.87 -15.05 -30.73
C VAL A 534 7.70 -15.96 -30.38
N LEU A 535 6.90 -16.37 -31.38
CA LEU A 535 5.75 -17.25 -31.13
C LEU A 535 6.16 -18.59 -30.50
N LYS A 536 7.31 -19.14 -30.89
CA LYS A 536 7.84 -20.39 -30.29
C LYS A 536 8.29 -20.21 -28.84
N VAL A 537 8.97 -19.11 -28.53
CA VAL A 537 9.39 -18.76 -27.15
C VAL A 537 8.16 -18.52 -26.27
N VAL A 538 7.21 -17.72 -26.75
CA VAL A 538 5.93 -17.43 -26.09
C VAL A 538 5.15 -18.71 -25.79
N ARG A 539 5.04 -19.63 -26.76
CA ARG A 539 4.39 -20.93 -26.56
C ARG A 539 5.01 -21.72 -25.41
N LYS A 540 6.34 -21.73 -25.30
CA LYS A 540 7.03 -22.44 -24.21
C LYS A 540 6.73 -21.79 -22.86
N ALA A 541 6.85 -20.47 -22.78
CA ALA A 541 6.57 -19.71 -21.56
C ALA A 541 5.10 -19.86 -21.09
N PHE A 542 4.14 -19.88 -22.02
CA PHE A 542 2.73 -20.14 -21.68
C PHE A 542 2.45 -21.55 -21.19
N LYS A 543 3.24 -22.56 -21.59
CA LYS A 543 3.15 -23.89 -20.96
C LYS A 543 3.68 -23.83 -19.52
N GLU A 544 4.84 -23.23 -19.32
CA GLU A 544 5.49 -23.09 -18.01
C GLU A 544 4.61 -22.35 -16.99
N THR A 545 3.85 -21.35 -17.43
CA THR A 545 3.03 -20.49 -16.57
C THR A 545 1.62 -21.02 -16.31
N THR A 546 1.29 -22.23 -16.77
CA THR A 546 -0.06 -22.79 -16.62
C THR A 546 -0.50 -22.89 -15.16
N ALA A 547 0.42 -23.22 -14.25
CA ALA A 547 0.11 -23.40 -12.84
C ALA A 547 -0.44 -22.12 -12.19
N VAL A 548 0.15 -20.95 -12.49
CA VAL A 548 -0.22 -19.68 -11.85
C VAL A 548 -1.51 -19.06 -12.39
N ARG A 549 -1.98 -19.46 -13.57
CA ARG A 549 -3.20 -18.90 -14.18
C ARG A 549 -4.45 -19.53 -13.59
N PHE A 550 -5.36 -18.71 -13.08
CA PHE A 550 -6.61 -19.19 -12.49
C PHE A 550 -7.76 -18.21 -12.73
N GLU A 551 -8.88 -18.75 -13.22
CA GLU A 551 -10.07 -17.98 -13.63
C GLU A 551 -11.23 -18.11 -12.62
N GLY A 552 -11.14 -19.05 -11.67
CA GLY A 552 -12.23 -19.41 -10.75
C GLY A 552 -12.26 -18.60 -9.44
N ASN A 553 -13.11 -19.01 -8.51
CA ASN A 553 -13.24 -18.38 -7.19
C ASN A 553 -12.00 -18.68 -6.33
N ASN A 554 -11.21 -17.65 -5.99
CA ASN A 554 -9.99 -17.85 -5.20
C ASN A 554 -10.27 -18.15 -3.71
N TYR A 555 -11.51 -17.99 -3.22
CA TYR A 555 -11.88 -18.35 -1.85
C TYR A 555 -12.25 -19.81 -1.66
N SER A 556 -12.42 -20.55 -2.74
CA SER A 556 -12.96 -21.90 -2.66
C SER A 556 -11.93 -22.87 -2.08
N ASP A 557 -12.38 -23.82 -1.26
CA ASP A 557 -11.50 -24.86 -0.71
C ASP A 557 -10.92 -25.74 -1.84
N GLU A 558 -11.65 -25.88 -2.94
CA GLU A 558 -11.18 -26.55 -4.15
C GLU A 558 -9.94 -25.84 -4.73
N TRP A 559 -9.93 -24.50 -4.76
CA TRP A 559 -8.76 -23.75 -5.21
C TRP A 559 -7.56 -23.97 -4.29
N VAL A 560 -7.76 -24.06 -2.96
CA VAL A 560 -6.66 -24.35 -2.02
C VAL A 560 -6.03 -25.72 -2.33
N VAL A 561 -6.85 -26.74 -2.60
CA VAL A 561 -6.38 -28.09 -2.96
C VAL A 561 -5.70 -28.11 -4.33
N GLU A 562 -6.30 -27.44 -5.32
CA GLU A 562 -5.79 -27.36 -6.68
C GLU A 562 -4.49 -26.56 -6.77
N ALA A 563 -4.42 -25.39 -6.13
CA ALA A 563 -3.21 -24.58 -6.08
C ALA A 563 -2.03 -25.37 -5.51
N LYS A 564 -2.26 -26.16 -4.45
CA LYS A 564 -1.24 -27.05 -3.87
C LYS A 564 -0.79 -28.13 -4.86
N SER A 565 -1.71 -28.75 -5.60
CA SER A 565 -1.35 -29.77 -6.61
C SER A 565 -0.58 -29.17 -7.80
N ARG A 566 -0.83 -27.89 -8.10
CA ARG A 566 -0.11 -27.08 -9.09
C ARG A 566 1.25 -26.55 -8.58
N GLY A 567 1.58 -26.75 -7.30
CA GLY A 567 2.84 -26.30 -6.69
C GLY A 567 2.84 -24.82 -6.26
N LEU A 568 1.68 -24.16 -6.19
CA LEU A 568 1.57 -22.80 -5.70
C LEU A 568 1.58 -22.76 -4.17
N LEU A 569 2.25 -21.75 -3.62
CA LEU A 569 2.38 -21.55 -2.17
C LEU A 569 1.10 -20.92 -1.57
N ASN A 570 0.77 -21.34 -0.35
CA ASN A 570 -0.32 -20.77 0.45
C ASN A 570 0.22 -20.34 1.82
N LEU A 571 0.98 -19.24 1.85
CA LEU A 571 1.63 -18.73 3.06
C LEU A 571 0.70 -17.77 3.78
N ARG A 572 -0.16 -18.31 4.66
CA ARG A 572 -1.18 -17.50 5.36
C ARG A 572 -0.57 -16.58 6.38
N ARG A 573 0.41 -17.06 7.15
CA ARG A 573 1.05 -16.30 8.22
C ARG A 573 2.17 -15.40 7.70
N THR A 574 2.30 -14.23 8.29
CA THR A 574 3.26 -13.20 7.87
C THR A 574 4.71 -13.62 8.05
N PRO A 575 5.15 -14.21 9.19
CA PRO A 575 6.53 -14.69 9.35
C PRO A 575 6.91 -15.76 8.32
N GLU A 576 5.99 -16.69 8.02
CA GLU A 576 6.19 -17.72 7.01
C GLU A 576 6.37 -17.11 5.61
N ALA A 577 5.52 -16.14 5.24
CA ALA A 577 5.65 -15.41 3.98
C ALA A 577 6.95 -14.63 3.89
N MET A 578 7.37 -13.94 4.96
CA MET A 578 8.62 -13.17 4.98
C MET A 578 9.86 -14.06 4.80
N ALA A 579 9.82 -15.32 5.23
CA ALA A 579 10.93 -16.26 5.06
C ALA A 579 11.31 -16.51 3.59
N GLU A 580 10.39 -16.25 2.64
CA GLU A 580 10.67 -16.34 1.20
C GLU A 580 11.78 -15.38 0.75
N LEU A 581 12.00 -14.25 1.46
CA LEU A 581 13.10 -13.33 1.23
C LEU A 581 14.47 -13.97 1.49
N LYS A 582 14.54 -15.02 2.29
CA LYS A 582 15.79 -15.73 2.65
C LYS A 582 16.10 -16.92 1.73
N THR A 583 15.20 -17.28 0.82
CA THR A 583 15.34 -18.47 -0.03
C THR A 583 16.48 -18.31 -1.04
N ASP A 584 17.06 -19.43 -1.47
CA ASP A 584 18.09 -19.43 -2.52
C ASP A 584 17.57 -18.87 -3.85
N SER A 585 16.28 -19.05 -4.13
CA SER A 585 15.61 -18.46 -5.30
C SER A 585 15.62 -16.93 -5.24
N ALA A 586 15.32 -16.35 -4.07
CA ALA A 586 15.37 -14.91 -3.86
C ALA A 586 16.79 -14.37 -3.98
N LYS A 587 17.76 -15.02 -3.33
CA LYS A 587 19.18 -14.64 -3.41
C LYS A 587 19.69 -14.69 -4.85
N ALA A 588 19.32 -15.73 -5.60
CA ALA A 588 19.69 -15.88 -7.01
C ALA A 588 19.09 -14.75 -7.88
N LEU A 589 17.82 -14.40 -7.68
CA LEU A 589 17.16 -13.30 -8.38
C LEU A 589 17.91 -11.97 -8.16
N PHE A 590 18.17 -11.62 -6.91
CA PHE A 590 18.79 -10.33 -6.58
C PHE A 590 20.27 -10.28 -6.95
N LYS A 591 20.99 -11.39 -6.82
CA LYS A 591 22.36 -11.51 -7.34
C LYS A 591 22.42 -11.36 -8.86
N GLY A 592 21.47 -11.95 -9.59
CA GLY A 592 21.41 -11.88 -11.05
C GLY A 592 21.00 -10.51 -11.58
N THR A 593 20.13 -9.80 -10.87
CA THR A 593 19.59 -8.50 -11.28
C THR A 593 20.39 -7.31 -10.73
N GLY A 594 21.08 -7.46 -9.60
CA GLY A 594 21.82 -6.40 -8.93
C GLY A 594 20.94 -5.34 -8.26
N ILE A 595 19.64 -5.60 -8.10
CA ILE A 595 18.67 -4.65 -7.50
C ILE A 595 18.92 -4.51 -5.99
N LEU A 596 19.10 -5.64 -5.32
CA LEU A 596 19.49 -5.73 -3.91
C LEU A 596 20.75 -6.59 -3.79
N THR A 597 21.60 -6.23 -2.85
CA THR A 597 22.68 -7.06 -2.33
C THR A 597 22.15 -8.04 -1.27
N ASP A 598 22.90 -9.09 -0.97
CA ASP A 598 22.52 -10.06 0.07
C ASP A 598 22.27 -9.38 1.43
N VAL A 599 23.09 -8.40 1.80
CA VAL A 599 22.95 -7.68 3.07
C VAL A 599 21.73 -6.76 3.07
N GLU A 600 21.41 -6.08 1.96
CA GLU A 600 20.19 -5.27 1.84
C GLU A 600 18.93 -6.16 1.93
N LEU A 601 18.95 -7.35 1.35
CA LEU A 601 17.85 -8.31 1.40
C LEU A 601 17.63 -8.85 2.83
N GLU A 602 18.71 -9.25 3.50
CA GLU A 602 18.68 -9.72 4.89
C GLU A 602 18.19 -8.63 5.85
N SER A 603 18.63 -7.38 5.65
CA SER A 603 18.17 -6.22 6.40
C SER A 603 16.66 -6.03 6.30
N ARG A 604 16.10 -6.09 5.08
CA ARG A 604 14.65 -5.94 4.84
C ARG A 604 13.87 -7.03 5.55
N TYR A 605 14.35 -8.27 5.49
CA TYR A 605 13.76 -9.36 6.24
C TYR A 605 13.74 -9.05 7.74
N HIS A 606 14.89 -8.69 8.32
CA HIS A 606 15.02 -8.42 9.75
C HIS A 606 14.14 -7.27 10.22
N VAL A 607 14.18 -6.11 9.54
CA VAL A 607 13.37 -4.92 9.90
C VAL A 607 11.88 -5.24 9.89
N ARG A 608 11.43 -5.99 8.88
CA ARG A 608 10.02 -6.35 8.73
C ARG A 608 9.55 -7.37 9.75
N LEU A 609 10.39 -8.36 10.07
CA LEU A 609 10.08 -9.34 11.11
C LEU A 609 10.06 -8.69 12.50
N GLU A 610 11.02 -7.81 12.78
CA GLU A 610 11.06 -7.02 14.01
C GLU A 610 9.83 -6.13 14.15
N ARG A 611 9.41 -5.48 13.05
CA ARG A 611 8.17 -4.70 13.02
C ARG A 611 6.95 -5.56 13.33
N TYR A 612 6.83 -6.72 12.71
CA TYR A 612 5.73 -7.66 12.96
C TYR A 612 5.67 -8.07 14.44
N VAL A 613 6.80 -8.49 15.02
CA VAL A 613 6.90 -8.85 16.44
C VAL A 613 6.43 -7.71 17.34
N LYS A 614 6.91 -6.49 17.09
CA LYS A 614 6.53 -5.30 17.86
C LYS A 614 5.03 -4.99 17.74
N ASP A 615 4.48 -5.01 16.52
CA ASP A 615 3.06 -4.74 16.30
C ASP A 615 2.19 -5.74 17.09
N ILE A 616 2.47 -7.05 16.99
CA ILE A 616 1.68 -8.07 17.71
C ILE A 616 1.86 -7.94 19.24
N LEU A 617 3.07 -7.67 19.74
CA LEU A 617 3.26 -7.44 21.18
C LEU A 617 2.49 -6.21 21.68
N ILE A 618 2.47 -5.10 20.91
CA ILE A 618 1.66 -3.92 21.23
C ILE A 618 0.18 -4.30 21.30
N GLU A 619 -0.32 -5.09 20.36
CA GLU A 619 -1.70 -5.58 20.39
C GLU A 619 -2.01 -6.42 21.63
N LEU A 620 -1.15 -7.40 21.95
CA LEU A 620 -1.35 -8.28 23.12
C LEU A 620 -1.36 -7.48 24.44
N HIS A 621 -0.39 -6.58 24.61
CA HIS A 621 -0.31 -5.72 25.80
C HIS A 621 -1.48 -4.76 25.91
N THR A 622 -1.88 -4.14 24.80
CA THR A 622 -3.03 -3.23 24.75
C THR A 622 -4.31 -3.98 25.11
N LEU A 623 -4.53 -5.17 24.55
CA LEU A 623 -5.68 -6.00 24.87
C LEU A 623 -5.69 -6.39 26.36
N GLN A 624 -4.56 -6.87 26.90
CA GLN A 624 -4.45 -7.20 28.33
C GLN A 624 -4.84 -5.99 29.20
N GLN A 625 -4.27 -4.82 28.94
CA GLN A 625 -4.56 -3.60 29.68
C GLN A 625 -6.04 -3.22 29.59
N MET A 626 -6.64 -3.29 28.40
CA MET A 626 -8.06 -2.96 28.19
C MET A 626 -8.99 -3.92 28.94
N ILE A 627 -8.69 -5.22 28.92
CA ILE A 627 -9.48 -6.20 29.67
C ILE A 627 -9.43 -5.92 31.17
N ASP A 628 -8.23 -5.66 31.71
CA ASP A 628 -8.01 -5.44 33.13
C ASP A 628 -8.62 -4.14 33.66
N THR A 629 -8.52 -3.06 32.88
CA THR A 629 -8.84 -1.72 33.35
C THR A 629 -10.22 -1.25 32.93
N GLN A 630 -10.85 -1.89 31.94
CA GLN A 630 -12.11 -1.44 31.36
C GLN A 630 -13.17 -2.55 31.31
N VAL A 631 -12.91 -3.65 30.60
CA VAL A 631 -13.93 -4.68 30.33
C VAL A 631 -14.33 -5.45 31.59
N LEU A 632 -13.36 -6.00 32.34
CA LEU A 632 -13.65 -6.74 33.57
C LEU A 632 -14.25 -5.84 34.66
N PRO A 633 -13.71 -4.64 34.96
CA PRO A 633 -14.33 -3.72 35.92
C PRO A 633 -15.78 -3.36 35.58
N ALA A 634 -16.09 -3.06 34.32
CA ALA A 634 -17.45 -2.80 33.88
C ALA A 634 -18.37 -4.01 34.11
N SER A 635 -17.87 -5.21 33.82
CA SER A 635 -18.60 -6.46 33.98
C SER A 635 -18.86 -6.79 35.45
N TYR A 636 -17.89 -6.54 36.35
CA TYR A 636 -18.10 -6.70 37.79
C TYR A 636 -19.13 -5.71 38.33
N ALA A 637 -19.11 -4.46 37.88
CA ALA A 637 -20.08 -3.45 38.30
C ALA A 637 -21.51 -3.85 37.90
N TYR A 638 -21.70 -4.34 36.66
CA TYR A 638 -22.99 -4.84 36.20
C TYR A 638 -23.44 -6.08 36.97
N LEU A 639 -22.54 -7.05 37.18
CA LEU A 639 -22.82 -8.25 37.97
C LEU A 639 -23.23 -7.91 39.42
N ALA A 640 -22.55 -6.94 40.04
CA ALA A 640 -22.89 -6.46 41.38
C ALA A 640 -24.28 -5.82 41.41
N GLN A 641 -24.67 -5.07 40.38
CA GLN A 641 -26.02 -4.52 40.27
C GLN A 641 -27.08 -5.62 40.14
N LEU A 642 -26.86 -6.63 39.30
CA LEU A 642 -27.80 -7.75 39.16
C LEU A 642 -27.94 -8.53 40.46
N ALA A 643 -26.82 -8.85 41.13
CA ALA A 643 -26.81 -9.57 42.40
C ALA A 643 -27.49 -8.75 43.51
N GLY A 644 -27.21 -7.45 43.60
CA GLY A 644 -27.86 -6.54 44.55
C GLY A 644 -29.37 -6.44 44.33
N THR A 645 -29.79 -6.30 43.06
CA THR A 645 -31.21 -6.26 42.68
C THR A 645 -31.91 -7.56 43.06
N ALA A 646 -31.31 -8.72 42.74
CA ALA A 646 -31.85 -10.02 43.10
C ALA A 646 -32.01 -10.19 44.62
N GLY A 647 -31.02 -9.76 45.40
CA GLY A 647 -31.08 -9.81 46.87
C GLY A 647 -32.17 -8.91 47.46
N GLN A 648 -32.26 -7.66 47.01
CA GLN A 648 -33.27 -6.71 47.47
C GLN A 648 -34.69 -7.14 47.09
N GLY A 649 -34.89 -7.60 45.85
CA GLY A 649 -36.19 -8.07 45.37
C GLY A 649 -36.65 -9.33 46.10
N ALA A 650 -35.73 -10.28 46.36
CA ALA A 650 -36.03 -11.47 47.15
C ALA A 650 -36.43 -11.12 48.59
N ALA A 651 -35.73 -10.17 49.23
CA ALA A 651 -36.09 -9.67 50.56
C ALA A 651 -37.47 -8.99 50.61
N ALA A 652 -37.93 -8.42 49.49
CA ALA A 652 -39.26 -7.85 49.34
C ALA A 652 -40.35 -8.86 48.92
N GLY A 653 -40.02 -10.15 48.81
CA GLY A 653 -40.97 -11.21 48.41
C GLY A 653 -41.26 -11.29 46.90
N ILE A 654 -40.42 -10.68 46.06
CA ILE A 654 -40.55 -10.72 44.59
C ILE A 654 -39.82 -11.94 44.03
N ASN A 655 -40.37 -12.60 43.00
CA ASN A 655 -39.67 -13.67 42.29
C ASN A 655 -38.54 -13.09 41.42
N MET A 656 -37.30 -13.31 41.84
CA MET A 656 -36.10 -12.76 41.19
C MET A 656 -35.38 -13.75 40.27
N GLN A 657 -35.96 -14.92 39.96
CA GLN A 657 -35.29 -15.95 39.15
C GLN A 657 -34.73 -15.43 37.82
N PRO A 658 -35.45 -14.59 37.02
CA PRO A 658 -34.88 -14.05 35.78
C PRO A 658 -33.62 -13.19 35.98
N VAL A 659 -33.54 -12.44 37.09
CA VAL A 659 -32.38 -11.61 37.42
C VAL A 659 -31.21 -12.48 37.91
N VAL A 660 -31.51 -13.53 38.68
CA VAL A 660 -30.52 -14.54 39.10
C VAL A 660 -29.93 -15.27 37.89
N ASP A 661 -30.76 -15.64 36.92
CA ASP A 661 -30.30 -16.30 35.68
C ASP A 661 -29.38 -15.38 34.86
N ALA A 662 -29.74 -14.11 34.70
CA ALA A 662 -28.90 -13.10 34.05
C ALA A 662 -27.57 -12.88 34.79
N ALA A 663 -27.60 -12.84 36.13
CA ALA A 663 -26.39 -12.73 36.96
C ALA A 663 -25.48 -13.95 36.79
N ASN A 664 -26.05 -15.15 36.82
CA ASN A 664 -25.31 -16.40 36.61
C ASN A 664 -24.70 -16.48 35.21
N ALA A 665 -25.43 -16.10 34.16
CA ALA A 665 -24.92 -16.04 32.80
C ALA A 665 -23.75 -15.05 32.69
N THR A 666 -23.91 -13.83 33.22
CA THR A 666 -22.84 -12.82 33.25
C THR A 666 -21.63 -13.30 34.04
N SER A 667 -21.82 -13.91 35.21
CA SER A 667 -20.73 -14.45 36.03
C SER A 667 -19.93 -15.55 35.31
N LYS A 668 -20.57 -16.40 34.51
CA LYS A 668 -19.89 -17.41 33.69
C LYS A 668 -19.00 -16.75 32.63
N LEU A 669 -19.49 -15.72 31.95
CA LEU A 669 -18.70 -14.97 30.96
C LEU A 669 -17.52 -14.24 31.60
N VAL A 670 -17.73 -13.62 32.76
CA VAL A 670 -16.66 -12.98 33.53
C VAL A 670 -15.56 -13.98 33.92
N ALA A 671 -15.94 -15.15 34.42
CA ALA A 671 -14.98 -16.21 34.76
C ALA A 671 -14.20 -16.71 33.51
N ALA A 672 -14.87 -16.84 32.37
CA ALA A 672 -14.23 -17.21 31.11
C ALA A 672 -13.23 -16.13 30.66
N ALA A 673 -13.61 -14.85 30.68
CA ALA A 673 -12.73 -13.73 30.32
C ALA A 673 -11.51 -13.63 31.25
N GLN A 674 -11.69 -13.78 32.57
CA GLN A 674 -10.58 -13.82 33.53
C GLN A 674 -9.60 -14.96 33.21
N LYS A 675 -10.12 -16.16 32.93
CA LYS A 675 -9.30 -17.32 32.57
C LYS A 675 -8.50 -17.05 31.29
N LYS A 676 -9.15 -16.60 30.21
CA LYS A 676 -8.49 -16.31 28.94
C LYS A 676 -7.46 -15.18 29.06
N ARG A 677 -7.77 -14.13 29.82
CA ARG A 677 -6.81 -13.07 30.16
C ARG A 677 -5.59 -13.61 30.91
N ALA A 678 -5.77 -14.54 31.84
CA ALA A 678 -4.65 -15.13 32.57
C ALA A 678 -3.75 -15.99 31.66
N GLU A 679 -4.33 -16.70 30.69
CA GLU A 679 -3.54 -17.41 29.67
C GLU A 679 -2.81 -16.44 28.73
N LEU A 680 -3.46 -15.35 28.30
CA LEU A 680 -2.84 -14.29 27.50
C LEU A 680 -1.58 -13.73 28.19
N ALA A 681 -1.64 -13.48 29.50
CA ALA A 681 -0.48 -13.00 30.25
C ALA A 681 0.70 -13.99 30.20
N LYS A 682 0.45 -15.30 30.27
CA LYS A 682 1.51 -16.32 30.13
C LYS A 682 2.11 -16.33 28.73
N VAL A 683 1.27 -16.16 27.70
CA VAL A 683 1.70 -16.08 26.31
C VAL A 683 2.60 -14.85 26.10
N ILE A 684 2.21 -13.69 26.64
CA ILE A 684 3.03 -12.47 26.59
C ILE A 684 4.39 -12.70 27.27
N THR A 685 4.41 -13.20 28.51
CA THR A 685 5.68 -13.48 29.22
C THR A 685 6.57 -14.44 28.44
N LYS A 686 6.00 -15.50 27.84
CA LYS A 686 6.79 -16.44 27.04
C LYS A 686 7.29 -15.80 25.74
N ALA A 687 6.48 -14.99 25.08
CA ALA A 687 6.91 -14.28 23.87
C ALA A 687 8.04 -13.29 24.17
N GLU A 688 7.97 -12.55 25.27
CA GLU A 688 9.03 -11.64 25.70
C GLU A 688 10.32 -12.37 26.08
N ALA A 689 10.22 -13.59 26.63
CA ALA A 689 11.38 -14.42 26.91
C ALA A 689 12.12 -14.92 25.65
N LEU A 690 11.53 -14.80 24.45
CA LEU A 690 12.13 -15.16 23.17
C LEU A 690 12.82 -13.99 22.46
N HIS A 691 13.01 -12.83 23.12
CA HIS A 691 13.54 -11.61 22.48
C HIS A 691 14.92 -11.74 21.83
N ASP A 692 15.72 -12.73 22.25
CA ASP A 692 17.04 -13.02 21.66
C ASP A 692 16.98 -13.82 20.35
N ASP A 693 15.82 -14.40 20.01
CA ASP A 693 15.58 -15.15 18.77
C ASP A 693 14.32 -14.63 18.07
N LEU A 694 14.53 -13.67 17.17
CA LEU A 694 13.47 -12.97 16.48
C LEU A 694 12.59 -13.90 15.62
N ASP A 695 13.19 -14.90 14.96
CA ASP A 695 12.47 -15.91 14.17
C ASP A 695 11.55 -16.75 15.08
N ALA A 696 12.10 -17.28 16.18
CA ALA A 696 11.30 -18.08 17.12
C ALA A 696 10.20 -17.25 17.80
N GLN A 697 10.50 -16.00 18.16
CA GLN A 697 9.53 -15.08 18.73
C GLN A 697 8.37 -14.80 17.77
N ALA A 698 8.68 -14.51 16.49
CA ALA A 698 7.67 -14.26 15.47
C ALA A 698 6.79 -15.49 15.22
N VAL A 699 7.39 -16.69 15.13
CA VAL A 699 6.65 -17.96 15.00
C VAL A 699 5.73 -18.20 16.19
N TYR A 700 6.20 -17.96 17.41
CA TYR A 700 5.38 -18.13 18.61
C TYR A 700 4.22 -17.12 18.66
N LEU A 701 4.47 -15.86 18.31
CA LEU A 701 3.44 -14.82 18.27
C LEU A 701 2.38 -15.10 17.21
N THR A 702 2.76 -15.49 15.99
CA THR A 702 1.78 -15.77 14.92
C THR A 702 0.96 -17.04 15.18
N SER A 703 1.56 -18.07 15.80
CA SER A 703 0.89 -19.36 16.03
C SER A 703 0.12 -19.44 17.35
N THR A 704 0.61 -18.82 18.42
CA THR A 704 0.01 -18.91 19.77
C THR A 704 -0.48 -17.54 20.26
N GLY A 705 0.27 -16.47 19.98
CA GLY A 705 -0.10 -15.10 20.35
C GLY A 705 -1.42 -14.66 19.72
N CYS A 706 -1.53 -14.77 18.39
CA CYS A 706 -2.73 -14.40 17.65
C CYS A 706 -3.96 -15.22 18.08
N ASP A 707 -3.78 -16.50 18.41
CA ASP A 707 -4.88 -17.36 18.89
C ASP A 707 -5.34 -16.92 20.28
N ALA A 708 -4.42 -16.64 21.21
CA ALA A 708 -4.77 -16.13 22.54
C ALA A 708 -5.47 -14.77 22.48
N LEU A 709 -5.05 -13.89 21.55
CA LEU A 709 -5.72 -12.61 21.28
C LEU A 709 -7.17 -12.83 20.83
N ALA A 710 -7.40 -13.74 19.90
CA ALA A 710 -8.74 -14.07 19.39
C ALA A 710 -9.65 -14.66 20.47
N GLU A 711 -9.13 -15.55 21.32
CA GLU A 711 -9.90 -16.15 22.42
C GLU A 711 -10.33 -15.11 23.48
N VAL A 712 -9.43 -14.16 23.82
CA VAL A 712 -9.78 -13.07 24.75
C VAL A 712 -10.83 -12.16 24.13
N ARG A 713 -10.66 -11.80 22.84
CA ARG A 713 -11.65 -11.03 22.10
C ARG A 713 -13.03 -11.70 22.14
N GLU A 714 -13.14 -12.98 21.83
CA GLU A 714 -14.41 -13.71 21.81
C GLU A 714 -15.16 -13.57 23.15
N THR A 715 -14.47 -13.75 24.27
CA THR A 715 -15.07 -13.58 25.60
C THR A 715 -15.45 -12.13 25.92
N SER A 716 -14.66 -11.15 25.45
CA SER A 716 -14.97 -9.73 25.60
C SER A 716 -16.19 -9.32 24.78
N ASP A 717 -16.30 -9.80 23.54
CA ASP A 717 -17.42 -9.52 22.64
C ASP A 717 -18.72 -10.14 23.18
N ALA A 718 -18.63 -11.33 23.79
CA ALA A 718 -19.76 -11.93 24.49
C ALA A 718 -20.20 -11.11 25.73
N LEU A 719 -19.26 -10.56 26.49
CA LEU A 719 -19.56 -9.63 27.59
C LEU A 719 -20.20 -8.34 27.09
N GLU A 720 -19.70 -7.77 25.99
CA GLU A 720 -20.27 -6.57 25.36
C GLU A 720 -21.78 -6.72 25.06
N LEU A 721 -22.19 -7.90 24.61
CA LEU A 721 -23.58 -8.20 24.28
C LEU A 721 -24.45 -8.53 25.52
N ALA A 722 -23.83 -8.99 26.61
CA ALA A 722 -24.54 -9.42 27.81
C ALA A 722 -24.72 -8.29 28.85
N ILE A 723 -23.77 -7.35 28.92
CA ILE A 723 -23.85 -6.27 29.92
C ILE A 723 -24.74 -5.12 29.47
N GLY A 724 -25.41 -4.46 30.42
CA GLY A 724 -26.22 -3.28 30.14
C GLY A 724 -25.40 -2.18 29.46
N ASP A 725 -25.96 -1.55 28.42
CA ASP A 725 -25.22 -0.59 27.59
C ASP A 725 -24.62 0.58 28.39
N GLU A 726 -25.29 0.97 29.48
CA GLU A 726 -24.85 2.03 30.37
C GLU A 726 -23.56 1.70 31.15
N PHE A 727 -23.17 0.42 31.22
CA PHE A 727 -21.95 -0.05 31.87
C PHE A 727 -20.78 -0.16 30.89
N TRP A 728 -21.06 -0.39 29.60
CA TRP A 728 -20.04 -0.68 28.61
C TRP A 728 -19.15 0.55 28.35
N PRO A 729 -17.83 0.44 28.58
CA PRO A 729 -16.95 1.61 28.65
C PRO A 729 -16.48 2.12 27.28
N LEU A 730 -16.49 1.27 26.26
CA LEU A 730 -15.92 1.57 24.94
C LEU A 730 -17.02 1.97 23.94
N PRO A 731 -16.75 2.87 22.98
CA PRO A 731 -17.61 3.03 21.82
C PRO A 731 -17.83 1.70 21.10
N ARG A 732 -19.10 1.37 20.89
CA ARG A 732 -19.53 0.16 20.17
C ARG A 732 -19.38 0.38 18.67
N TYR A 733 -19.25 -0.71 17.90
CA TYR A 733 -19.17 -0.61 16.44
C TYR A 733 -20.35 0.13 15.83
N ARG A 734 -21.58 -0.10 16.33
CA ARG A 734 -22.78 0.61 15.85
C ARG A 734 -22.66 2.14 15.95
N GLU A 735 -21.89 2.66 16.91
CA GLU A 735 -21.73 4.09 17.15
C GLU A 735 -20.61 4.69 16.30
N MET A 736 -19.58 3.89 16.02
CA MET A 736 -18.42 4.33 15.22
C MET A 736 -18.68 4.25 13.72
N LEU A 737 -19.41 3.23 13.27
CA LEU A 737 -19.60 2.90 11.86
C LEU A 737 -20.87 3.47 11.25
N PHE A 738 -21.88 3.76 12.09
CA PHE A 738 -23.16 4.35 11.69
C PHE A 738 -23.45 5.61 12.50
N PRO A 739 -22.58 6.64 12.45
CA PRO A 739 -22.87 7.89 13.13
C PRO A 739 -24.12 8.54 12.52
N VAL A 740 -25.03 9.01 13.39
CA VAL A 740 -26.30 9.65 13.06
C VAL A 740 -26.16 11.16 13.02
#